data_AF-A0A1Z9EU08-F1
#
_entry.id   AF-A0A1Z9EU08-F1
#
_cell.length_a   1.000
_cell.length_b   1.000
_cell.length_c   1.000
_cell.angle_alpha   90.00
_cell.angle_beta   90.00
_cell.angle_gamma   90.00
#
_symmetry.space_group_name_H-M   'P 1'
#
loop_
_entity.id
_entity.type
_entity.pdbx_description
1 polymer ?
#
loop_
_entity_poly.entity_id
_entity_poly.type
_entity_poly.pdbx_seq_one_letter_code
_entity_poly.pdbx_strand_id
1 'polypeptide(L)'
;MLRHAAVLFVVLFSSISILGICKGVDIADFRKQPLGEAPPFQKPDKNALVEASAQLRKSLKPLDALLSESKSGVDWRAYLDWSALEAQADAGQKLDTSVLLKLYRRFNANENGLEMYQFVTVRRALAAAIEVAVAATNDQAAETYTKRFQKLSGLVSKAAKEKTPKSLDGVGPLLARLVESRQAPGLVTKIRSAVGRPNLYMSVDESLLSSAVDRVVDRTSPVNEVVLGTPVRGTGHTSGTVFLDFLPSSQRAVTQLSFQATNLANTRSTKGPVTVCSEGLTELSAQKRIYIDDERVWADPTIASASTQTRLTGIGIKSRFGKNFIRRVASKKVSQLKPKIEAISERRAQERVRREFESETAEAIGQASQDYEHKFRRPLKARGWYPELLRMSTTNEELTVVGRKALRDQIAAFTDPPKADNDTILSVRVHETLVNNASEITLAGRTITQEFVEEQLKERDGELPESLTSDPDQPPWSITFAKRKPVEINSKDGSFKLTIRGSRYTSGDRSFPAMDIWVAYKIESAADKIRLVRDGEVQIYPPGFVPGGDKKLSVSETSLRRILQKRFGKVFKEIVDIEPLELPDQLAAAGPLPMEQLEARKDGWMAIGWRKKDKSSGKVKDSVAGLEVPLQFVGQQ
;
A
#
# COMPACT_ATOMS: atom_id res chain seq x y z
N MET A 1 -5.71 1.97 16.26
CA MET A 1 -5.98 1.28 14.97
C MET A 1 -5.77 2.19 13.76
N LEU A 2 -6.59 3.23 13.49
CA LEU A 2 -6.42 4.06 12.27
C LEU A 2 -4.98 4.58 12.06
N ARG A 3 -4.33 5.17 13.08
CA ARG A 3 -2.93 5.64 12.99
C ARG A 3 -1.97 4.57 12.44
N HIS A 4 -2.03 3.33 12.91
CA HIS A 4 -1.13 2.26 12.45
C HIS A 4 -1.58 1.57 11.16
N ALA A 5 -2.88 1.64 10.82
CA ALA A 5 -3.37 1.19 9.51
C ALA A 5 -2.92 2.14 8.39
N ALA A 6 -2.75 3.43 8.69
CA ALA A 6 -2.09 4.39 7.81
C ALA A 6 -0.57 4.22 7.82
N VAL A 7 0.09 4.33 8.99
CA VAL A 7 1.56 4.33 9.09
C VAL A 7 2.20 3.06 8.50
N LEU A 8 1.64 1.87 8.72
CA LEU A 8 2.19 0.64 8.13
C LEU A 8 1.97 0.50 6.61
N PHE A 9 1.17 1.39 6.00
CA PHE A 9 1.04 1.56 4.55
C PHE A 9 1.95 2.68 4.02
N VAL A 10 2.24 3.70 4.84
CA VAL A 10 3.00 4.90 4.45
C VAL A 10 4.51 4.65 4.34
N VAL A 11 5.06 3.61 4.98
CA VAL A 11 6.48 3.23 4.81
C VAL A 11 6.79 2.63 3.43
N LEU A 12 5.79 2.07 2.73
CA LEU A 12 6.00 1.25 1.54
C LEU A 12 4.94 1.49 0.45
N PHE A 13 5.38 2.18 -0.60
CA PHE A 13 4.72 2.49 -1.87
C PHE A 13 3.67 3.61 -1.84
N SER A 14 3.99 4.67 -2.55
CA SER A 14 3.14 5.71 -3.15
C SER A 14 2.94 5.37 -4.65
N SER A 15 1.96 5.82 -5.45
CA SER A 15 0.88 6.85 -5.42
C SER A 15 -0.03 6.72 -6.68
N ILE A 16 -1.16 7.40 -6.99
CA ILE A 16 -1.91 7.30 -8.28
C ILE A 16 -2.47 8.62 -8.85
N SER A 17 -2.17 8.93 -10.13
CA SER A 17 -3.01 9.44 -11.25
C SER A 17 -2.11 9.95 -12.42
N ILE A 18 -2.52 10.07 -13.70
CA ILE A 18 -3.74 9.74 -14.47
C ILE A 18 -3.30 8.94 -15.73
N LEU A 19 -4.06 7.92 -16.14
CA LEU A 19 -4.06 7.47 -17.54
C LEU A 19 -5.43 6.91 -17.95
N GLY A 20 -5.73 6.94 -19.25
CA GLY A 20 -7.09 6.79 -19.79
C GLY A 20 -7.80 5.51 -19.36
N ILE A 21 -8.74 5.65 -18.41
CA ILE A 21 -9.74 4.62 -18.12
C ILE A 21 -10.65 4.55 -19.35
N CYS A 22 -10.51 3.50 -20.17
CA CYS A 22 -11.56 3.08 -21.07
C CYS A 22 -12.84 2.92 -20.23
N LYS A 23 -13.83 3.80 -20.44
CA LYS A 23 -14.99 3.93 -19.54
C LYS A 23 -15.66 2.57 -19.34
N GLY A 24 -15.40 1.97 -18.18
CA GLY A 24 -16.09 0.75 -17.77
C GLY A 24 -17.59 1.03 -17.65
N VAL A 25 -18.40 0.01 -17.89
CA VAL A 25 -19.86 0.06 -17.75
C VAL A 25 -20.22 0.69 -16.40
N ASP A 26 -20.98 1.79 -16.37
CA ASP A 26 -21.50 2.35 -15.12
C ASP A 26 -22.60 1.40 -14.62
N ILE A 27 -22.73 1.21 -13.31
CA ILE A 27 -23.89 0.50 -12.76
C ILE A 27 -25.21 1.15 -13.22
N ALA A 28 -25.22 2.46 -13.50
CA ALA A 28 -26.35 3.18 -14.10
C ALA A 28 -26.68 2.78 -15.54
N ASP A 29 -25.74 2.26 -16.33
CA ASP A 29 -26.03 1.86 -17.72
C ASP A 29 -27.05 0.73 -17.76
N PHE A 30 -27.12 -0.10 -16.71
CA PHE A 30 -28.17 -1.11 -16.54
C PHE A 30 -29.59 -0.54 -16.31
N ARG A 31 -29.75 0.78 -16.13
CA ARG A 31 -31.08 1.43 -16.25
C ARG A 31 -31.54 1.51 -17.71
N LYS A 32 -30.59 1.78 -18.63
CA LYS A 32 -30.84 1.98 -20.07
C LYS A 32 -30.77 0.66 -20.84
N GLN A 33 -29.91 -0.24 -20.39
CA GLN A 33 -29.73 -1.59 -20.91
C GLN A 33 -29.80 -2.61 -19.76
N PRO A 34 -31.02 -2.97 -19.31
CA PRO A 34 -31.21 -4.07 -18.36
C PRO A 34 -30.53 -5.37 -18.84
N LEU A 35 -30.39 -6.35 -17.93
CA LEU A 35 -29.72 -7.62 -18.26
C LEU A 35 -30.42 -8.44 -19.36
N GLY A 36 -31.67 -8.11 -19.70
CA GLY A 36 -32.50 -8.86 -20.64
C GLY A 36 -33.01 -10.17 -20.05
N GLU A 37 -33.33 -11.12 -20.93
CA GLU A 37 -33.65 -12.48 -20.56
C GLU A 37 -32.39 -13.26 -20.14
N ALA A 38 -32.58 -14.38 -19.44
CA ALA A 38 -31.48 -15.26 -19.09
C ALA A 38 -30.93 -15.94 -20.36
N PRO A 39 -29.63 -15.88 -20.65
CA PRO A 39 -29.01 -16.79 -21.62
C PRO A 39 -29.37 -18.24 -21.27
N PRO A 40 -29.59 -19.15 -22.24
CA PRO A 40 -29.99 -20.52 -21.94
C PRO A 40 -28.96 -21.23 -21.06
N PHE A 41 -29.42 -22.10 -20.16
CA PHE A 41 -28.55 -22.91 -19.30
C PHE A 41 -27.66 -23.81 -20.15
N GLN A 42 -26.35 -23.78 -19.91
CA GLN A 42 -25.35 -24.59 -20.62
C GLN A 42 -24.78 -25.62 -19.65
N LYS A 43 -25.14 -26.90 -19.84
CA LYS A 43 -24.62 -28.00 -19.01
C LYS A 43 -23.07 -28.01 -19.08
N PRO A 44 -22.34 -27.86 -17.96
CA PRO A 44 -20.88 -27.80 -17.97
C PRO A 44 -20.26 -29.04 -18.61
N ASP A 45 -19.17 -28.83 -19.34
CA ASP A 45 -18.51 -29.89 -20.10
C ASP A 45 -17.49 -30.67 -19.24
N LYS A 46 -16.83 -31.64 -19.86
CA LYS A 46 -15.78 -32.43 -19.23
C LYS A 46 -14.56 -31.59 -18.80
N ASN A 47 -14.23 -30.52 -19.54
CA ASN A 47 -13.10 -29.67 -19.20
C ASN A 47 -13.37 -28.81 -17.96
N ALA A 48 -14.60 -28.31 -17.80
CA ALA A 48 -15.02 -27.56 -16.61
C ALA A 48 -14.83 -28.36 -15.29
N LEU A 49 -15.06 -29.68 -15.32
CA LEU A 49 -14.82 -30.58 -14.19
C LEU A 49 -13.31 -30.80 -13.95
N VAL A 50 -12.52 -31.00 -15.01
CA VAL A 50 -11.05 -31.14 -14.91
C VAL A 50 -10.42 -29.87 -14.33
N GLU A 51 -10.84 -28.69 -14.78
CA GLU A 51 -10.40 -27.41 -14.23
C GLU A 51 -10.77 -27.24 -12.76
N ALA A 52 -11.95 -27.71 -12.33
CA ALA A 52 -12.35 -27.63 -10.92
C ALA A 52 -11.53 -28.58 -10.04
N SER A 53 -11.27 -29.80 -10.50
CA SER A 53 -10.34 -30.75 -9.85
C SER A 53 -8.93 -30.14 -9.73
N ALA A 54 -8.42 -29.55 -10.83
CA ALA A 54 -7.12 -28.88 -10.84
C ALA A 54 -7.07 -27.63 -9.93
N GLN A 55 -8.16 -26.87 -9.83
CA GLN A 55 -8.27 -25.72 -8.92
C GLN A 55 -8.38 -26.17 -7.44
N LEU A 56 -9.02 -27.31 -7.16
CA LEU A 56 -8.98 -27.95 -5.84
C LEU A 56 -7.54 -28.37 -5.52
N ARG A 57 -6.87 -29.12 -6.40
CA ARG A 57 -5.44 -29.49 -6.25
C ARG A 57 -4.54 -28.27 -6.00
N LYS A 58 -4.74 -27.18 -6.75
CA LYS A 58 -4.00 -25.91 -6.57
C LYS A 58 -4.28 -25.26 -5.21
N SER A 59 -5.50 -25.37 -4.69
CA SER A 59 -5.87 -24.83 -3.37
C SER A 59 -5.31 -25.63 -2.20
N LEU A 60 -5.04 -26.94 -2.37
CA LEU A 60 -4.45 -27.77 -1.32
C LEU A 60 -3.01 -27.38 -1.01
N LYS A 61 -2.19 -27.00 -2.01
CA LYS A 61 -0.74 -26.75 -1.82
C LYS A 61 -0.38 -25.78 -0.66
N PRO A 62 -1.01 -24.60 -0.51
CA PRO A 62 -0.68 -23.69 0.60
C PRO A 62 -1.19 -24.19 1.96
N LEU A 63 -2.22 -25.05 1.98
CA LEU A 63 -2.68 -25.71 3.20
C LEU A 63 -1.75 -26.87 3.57
N ASP A 64 -1.30 -27.67 2.61
CA ASP A 64 -0.37 -28.77 2.83
C ASP A 64 0.99 -28.32 3.37
N ALA A 65 1.52 -27.19 2.88
CA ALA A 65 2.70 -26.56 3.46
C ALA A 65 2.49 -26.19 4.94
N LEU A 66 1.40 -25.46 5.24
CA LEU A 66 1.03 -25.09 6.61
C LEU A 66 0.82 -26.32 7.53
N LEU A 67 0.21 -27.39 7.01
CA LEU A 67 0.01 -28.63 7.75
C LEU A 67 1.28 -29.50 7.82
N SER A 68 2.32 -29.23 7.05
CA SER A 68 3.63 -29.89 7.18
C SER A 68 4.52 -29.19 8.23
N GLU A 69 4.35 -27.88 8.39
CA GLU A 69 5.05 -27.07 9.40
C GLU A 69 4.36 -27.10 10.78
N SER A 70 3.07 -27.40 10.83
CA SER A 70 2.27 -27.40 12.07
C SER A 70 2.37 -28.69 12.88
N LYS A 71 2.57 -28.56 14.20
CA LYS A 71 2.58 -29.69 15.16
C LYS A 71 1.29 -30.51 15.13
N SER A 72 0.13 -29.89 14.93
CA SER A 72 -1.18 -30.56 14.79
C SER A 72 -1.50 -30.95 13.35
N GLY A 73 -0.50 -30.94 12.47
CA GLY A 73 -0.65 -31.18 11.03
C GLY A 73 -1.13 -32.58 10.66
N VAL A 74 -0.87 -33.58 11.51
CA VAL A 74 -1.38 -34.95 11.35
C VAL A 74 -2.86 -35.01 11.73
N ASP A 75 -3.23 -34.44 12.89
CA ASP A 75 -4.61 -34.39 13.38
C ASP A 75 -5.53 -33.65 12.39
N TRP A 76 -5.05 -32.53 11.84
CA TRP A 76 -5.77 -31.80 10.80
C TRP A 76 -5.96 -32.60 9.52
N ARG A 77 -4.96 -33.37 9.05
CA ARG A 77 -5.15 -34.23 7.86
C ARG A 77 -6.17 -35.35 8.11
N ALA A 78 -6.21 -35.92 9.32
CA ALA A 78 -7.23 -36.89 9.72
C ALA A 78 -8.63 -36.23 9.82
N TYR A 79 -8.73 -35.07 10.48
CA TYR A 79 -9.98 -34.31 10.61
C TYR A 79 -10.53 -33.85 9.25
N LEU A 80 -9.68 -33.43 8.32
CA LEU A 80 -10.11 -32.92 7.01
C LEU A 80 -10.43 -34.03 5.98
N ASP A 81 -10.15 -35.30 6.28
CA ASP A 81 -10.28 -36.42 5.35
C ASP A 81 -9.32 -36.27 4.14
N TRP A 82 -8.03 -36.09 4.43
CA TRP A 82 -7.04 -35.61 3.45
C TRP A 82 -6.89 -36.49 2.21
N SER A 83 -6.90 -37.82 2.36
CA SER A 83 -6.87 -38.74 1.22
C SER A 83 -8.11 -38.61 0.33
N ALA A 84 -9.27 -38.26 0.88
CA ALA A 84 -10.46 -37.95 0.09
C ALA A 84 -10.39 -36.57 -0.58
N LEU A 85 -9.69 -35.58 0.00
CA LEU A 85 -9.38 -34.31 -0.69
C LEU A 85 -8.48 -34.55 -1.90
N GLU A 86 -7.42 -35.34 -1.75
CA GLU A 86 -6.49 -35.69 -2.83
C GLU A 86 -7.20 -36.49 -3.92
N ALA A 87 -7.97 -37.51 -3.55
CA ALA A 87 -8.77 -38.29 -4.51
C ALA A 87 -9.75 -37.42 -5.32
N GLN A 88 -10.38 -36.41 -4.72
CA GLN A 88 -11.23 -35.46 -5.46
C GLN A 88 -10.42 -34.44 -6.28
N ALA A 89 -9.23 -34.04 -5.82
CA ALA A 89 -8.32 -33.18 -6.57
C ALA A 89 -7.76 -33.88 -7.83
N ASP A 90 -7.62 -35.20 -7.78
CA ASP A 90 -7.15 -36.06 -8.88
C ASP A 90 -8.26 -36.71 -9.73
N ALA A 91 -9.52 -36.65 -9.30
CA ALA A 91 -10.67 -37.25 -9.99
C ALA A 91 -10.88 -36.75 -11.44
N GLY A 92 -10.42 -35.53 -11.75
CA GLY A 92 -10.47 -34.95 -13.10
C GLY A 92 -11.90 -34.73 -13.60
N GLN A 93 -12.43 -35.66 -14.38
CA GLN A 93 -13.83 -35.65 -14.86
C GLN A 93 -14.81 -36.33 -13.89
N LYS A 94 -14.33 -37.06 -12.87
CA LYS A 94 -15.11 -37.96 -12.01
C LYS A 94 -15.34 -37.39 -10.59
N LEU A 95 -15.57 -36.08 -10.49
CA LEU A 95 -15.87 -35.42 -9.21
C LEU A 95 -17.15 -36.02 -8.58
N ASP A 96 -17.06 -36.45 -7.32
CA ASP A 96 -18.17 -37.02 -6.57
C ASP A 96 -18.82 -35.95 -5.68
N THR A 97 -19.99 -35.48 -6.10
CA THR A 97 -20.78 -34.47 -5.38
C THR A 97 -21.07 -34.86 -3.93
N SER A 98 -21.24 -36.14 -3.60
CA SER A 98 -21.52 -36.61 -2.24
C SER A 98 -20.27 -36.51 -1.34
N VAL A 99 -19.11 -36.91 -1.86
CA VAL A 99 -17.81 -36.80 -1.17
C VAL A 99 -17.44 -35.32 -1.01
N LEU A 100 -17.58 -34.52 -2.06
CA LEU A 100 -17.35 -33.07 -1.99
C LEU A 100 -18.24 -32.38 -0.95
N LEU A 101 -19.52 -32.76 -0.83
CA LEU A 101 -20.43 -32.25 0.19
C LEU A 101 -20.01 -32.68 1.61
N LYS A 102 -19.55 -33.92 1.81
CA LYS A 102 -18.97 -34.41 3.09
C LYS A 102 -17.75 -33.57 3.49
N LEU A 103 -16.82 -33.36 2.55
CA LEU A 103 -15.61 -32.56 2.74
C LEU A 103 -15.94 -31.10 3.06
N TYR A 104 -16.81 -30.47 2.27
CA TYR A 104 -17.23 -29.07 2.48
C TYR A 104 -17.87 -28.85 3.86
N ARG A 105 -18.65 -29.82 4.38
CA ARG A 105 -19.20 -29.75 5.74
C ARG A 105 -18.10 -29.71 6.81
N ARG A 106 -17.05 -30.53 6.69
CA ARG A 106 -15.88 -30.52 7.60
C ARG A 106 -15.18 -29.15 7.59
N PHE A 107 -14.87 -28.61 6.41
CA PHE A 107 -14.27 -27.27 6.30
C PHE A 107 -15.18 -26.12 6.77
N ASN A 108 -16.51 -26.31 6.79
CA ASN A 108 -17.48 -25.27 7.17
C ASN A 108 -17.96 -25.37 8.63
N ALA A 109 -17.40 -26.31 9.41
CA ALA A 109 -17.66 -26.48 10.84
C ALA A 109 -17.24 -25.25 11.68
N ASN A 110 -17.32 -25.37 13.00
CA ASN A 110 -16.99 -24.30 13.95
C ASN A 110 -15.70 -24.59 14.75
N GLU A 111 -14.84 -25.49 14.25
CA GLU A 111 -13.53 -25.74 14.85
C GLU A 111 -12.58 -24.56 14.63
N ASN A 112 -11.84 -24.20 15.67
CA ASN A 112 -10.85 -23.12 15.64
C ASN A 112 -9.68 -23.49 14.71
N GLY A 113 -9.34 -22.63 13.75
CA GLY A 113 -8.35 -22.85 12.68
C GLY A 113 -8.97 -22.94 11.28
N LEU A 114 -10.23 -23.35 11.14
CA LEU A 114 -10.92 -23.48 9.84
C LEU A 114 -11.21 -22.13 9.15
N GLU A 115 -10.96 -21.03 9.86
CA GLU A 115 -11.04 -19.64 9.41
C GLU A 115 -9.68 -19.04 9.01
N MET A 116 -8.58 -19.80 9.10
CA MET A 116 -7.29 -19.43 8.50
C MET A 116 -7.40 -19.39 6.98
N TYR A 117 -6.70 -18.46 6.33
CA TYR A 117 -6.85 -18.17 4.90
C TYR A 117 -6.67 -19.39 3.98
N GLN A 118 -5.74 -20.28 4.33
CA GLN A 118 -5.44 -21.54 3.65
C GLN A 118 -6.67 -22.47 3.65
N PHE A 119 -7.27 -22.73 4.82
CA PHE A 119 -8.47 -23.56 4.97
C PHE A 119 -9.68 -22.93 4.26
N VAL A 120 -9.86 -21.61 4.38
CA VAL A 120 -10.92 -20.86 3.68
C VAL A 120 -10.76 -20.95 2.15
N THR A 121 -9.53 -20.99 1.64
CA THR A 121 -9.25 -21.14 0.21
C THR A 121 -9.63 -22.53 -0.30
N VAL A 122 -9.33 -23.60 0.43
CA VAL A 122 -9.80 -24.96 0.10
C VAL A 122 -11.33 -25.06 0.23
N ARG A 123 -11.94 -24.47 1.27
CA ARG A 123 -13.41 -24.41 1.43
C ARG A 123 -14.10 -23.79 0.21
N ARG A 124 -13.53 -22.72 -0.36
CA ARG A 124 -14.04 -22.09 -1.59
C ARG A 124 -13.81 -22.95 -2.83
N ALA A 125 -12.67 -23.65 -2.94
CA ALA A 125 -12.44 -24.58 -4.05
C ALA A 125 -13.41 -25.78 -4.03
N LEU A 126 -13.68 -26.35 -2.84
CA LEU A 126 -14.73 -27.36 -2.65
C LEU A 126 -16.12 -26.82 -3.02
N ALA A 127 -16.47 -25.60 -2.58
CA ALA A 127 -17.74 -24.97 -2.94
C ALA A 127 -17.91 -24.77 -4.46
N ALA A 128 -16.82 -24.45 -5.17
CA ALA A 128 -16.80 -24.31 -6.62
C ALA A 128 -16.90 -25.67 -7.34
N ALA A 129 -16.19 -26.70 -6.83
CA ALA A 129 -16.27 -28.07 -7.34
C ALA A 129 -17.70 -28.63 -7.22
N ILE A 130 -18.39 -28.36 -6.10
CA ILE A 130 -19.79 -28.75 -5.89
C ILE A 130 -20.71 -28.07 -6.91
N GLU A 131 -20.60 -26.75 -7.11
CA GLU A 131 -21.49 -26.03 -8.04
C GLU A 131 -21.31 -26.47 -9.50
N VAL A 132 -20.08 -26.76 -9.96
CA VAL A 132 -19.87 -27.28 -11.32
C VAL A 132 -20.33 -28.73 -11.46
N ALA A 133 -20.09 -29.59 -10.47
CA ALA A 133 -20.52 -30.99 -10.49
C ALA A 133 -22.06 -31.09 -10.46
N VAL A 134 -22.72 -30.35 -9.57
CA VAL A 134 -24.18 -30.25 -9.52
C VAL A 134 -24.74 -29.71 -10.83
N ALA A 135 -24.15 -28.66 -11.43
CA ALA A 135 -24.60 -28.16 -12.72
C ALA A 135 -24.36 -29.16 -13.87
N ALA A 136 -23.36 -30.04 -13.77
CA ALA A 136 -23.08 -31.09 -14.74
C ALA A 136 -23.93 -32.36 -14.56
N THR A 137 -24.55 -32.60 -13.39
CA THR A 137 -25.26 -33.87 -13.11
C THR A 137 -26.70 -33.76 -12.60
N ASN A 138 -27.18 -32.58 -12.17
CA ASN A 138 -28.52 -32.43 -11.58
C ASN A 138 -29.50 -31.77 -12.58
N ASP A 139 -30.63 -32.40 -12.83
CA ASP A 139 -31.65 -31.92 -13.78
C ASP A 139 -32.32 -30.60 -13.32
N GLN A 140 -32.36 -30.33 -12.00
CA GLN A 140 -32.85 -29.06 -11.43
C GLN A 140 -31.84 -27.90 -11.57
N ALA A 141 -30.65 -28.11 -12.15
CA ALA A 141 -29.64 -27.07 -12.32
C ALA A 141 -30.13 -25.90 -13.20
N ALA A 142 -30.91 -26.18 -14.25
CA ALA A 142 -31.44 -25.16 -15.14
C ALA A 142 -32.45 -24.23 -14.42
N GLU A 143 -33.37 -24.81 -13.64
CA GLU A 143 -34.34 -24.04 -12.83
C GLU A 143 -33.63 -23.21 -11.74
N THR A 144 -32.63 -23.81 -11.09
CA THR A 144 -31.77 -23.15 -10.08
C THR A 144 -31.02 -21.96 -10.68
N TYR A 145 -30.51 -22.11 -11.91
CA TYR A 145 -29.87 -21.04 -12.67
C TYR A 145 -30.85 -19.91 -13.03
N THR A 146 -32.06 -20.23 -13.52
CA THR A 146 -33.09 -19.21 -13.83
C THR A 146 -33.46 -18.38 -12.59
N LYS A 147 -33.71 -19.03 -11.45
CA LYS A 147 -33.97 -18.35 -10.16
C LYS A 147 -32.78 -17.49 -9.70
N ARG A 148 -31.55 -17.97 -9.91
CA ARG A 148 -30.28 -17.26 -9.63
C ARG A 148 -30.12 -16.02 -10.51
N PHE A 149 -30.42 -16.11 -11.80
CA PHE A 149 -30.40 -14.98 -12.75
C PHE A 149 -31.45 -13.93 -12.40
N GLN A 150 -32.71 -14.32 -12.17
CA GLN A 150 -33.80 -13.40 -11.81
C GLN A 150 -33.44 -12.57 -10.57
N LYS A 151 -32.91 -13.22 -9.51
CA LYS A 151 -32.47 -12.53 -8.30
C LYS A 151 -31.29 -11.57 -8.55
N LEU A 152 -30.32 -11.97 -9.37
CA LEU A 152 -29.20 -11.12 -9.76
C LEU A 152 -29.67 -9.90 -10.57
N SER A 153 -30.59 -10.09 -11.51
CA SER A 153 -31.17 -9.02 -12.34
C SER A 153 -31.95 -8.00 -11.50
N GLY A 154 -32.74 -8.46 -10.52
CA GLY A 154 -33.42 -7.60 -9.57
C GLY A 154 -32.44 -6.75 -8.73
N LEU A 155 -31.36 -7.35 -8.23
CA LEU A 155 -30.33 -6.62 -7.47
C LEU A 155 -29.54 -5.62 -8.34
N VAL A 156 -29.12 -6.01 -9.55
CA VAL A 156 -28.41 -5.09 -10.47
C VAL A 156 -29.33 -3.94 -10.89
N SER A 157 -30.60 -4.20 -11.18
CA SER A 157 -31.59 -3.16 -11.51
C SER A 157 -31.89 -2.22 -10.34
N LYS A 158 -31.86 -2.73 -9.10
CA LYS A 158 -31.94 -1.91 -7.89
C LYS A 158 -30.70 -1.05 -7.71
N ALA A 159 -29.51 -1.63 -7.85
CA ALA A 159 -28.25 -0.92 -7.69
C ALA A 159 -28.00 0.15 -8.75
N ALA A 160 -28.43 -0.12 -9.99
CA ALA A 160 -28.45 0.87 -11.06
C ALA A 160 -29.23 2.13 -10.65
N LYS A 161 -30.36 1.98 -9.94
CA LYS A 161 -31.20 3.08 -9.43
C LYS A 161 -30.60 3.75 -8.20
N GLU A 162 -30.19 2.99 -7.20
CA GLU A 162 -29.78 3.53 -5.89
C GLU A 162 -28.34 4.04 -5.83
N LYS A 163 -27.40 3.48 -6.62
CA LYS A 163 -25.96 3.79 -6.56
C LYS A 163 -25.34 3.77 -5.15
N THR A 164 -25.77 2.85 -4.27
CA THR A 164 -25.17 2.66 -2.93
C THR A 164 -24.54 1.27 -2.78
N PRO A 165 -23.49 1.09 -1.95
CA PRO A 165 -22.89 -0.22 -1.70
C PRO A 165 -23.92 -1.27 -1.23
N LYS A 166 -24.80 -0.87 -0.30
CA LYS A 166 -25.90 -1.70 0.23
C LYS A 166 -26.88 -2.21 -0.83
N SER A 167 -27.05 -1.49 -1.93
CA SER A 167 -27.93 -1.91 -3.04
C SER A 167 -27.38 -3.12 -3.82
N LEU A 168 -26.07 -3.37 -3.73
CA LEU A 168 -25.37 -4.51 -4.34
C LEU A 168 -25.25 -5.74 -3.41
N ASP A 169 -25.85 -5.71 -2.22
CA ASP A 169 -25.78 -6.84 -1.28
C ASP A 169 -26.32 -8.14 -1.89
N GLY A 170 -25.44 -9.13 -2.01
CA GLY A 170 -25.73 -10.42 -2.65
C GLY A 170 -25.36 -10.53 -4.13
N VAL A 171 -24.98 -9.44 -4.80
CA VAL A 171 -24.50 -9.47 -6.21
C VAL A 171 -23.20 -10.28 -6.34
N GLY A 172 -22.20 -10.00 -5.48
CA GLY A 172 -20.92 -10.72 -5.45
C GLY A 172 -21.07 -12.24 -5.34
N PRO A 173 -21.82 -12.76 -4.34
CA PRO A 173 -22.05 -14.20 -4.20
C PRO A 173 -22.83 -14.82 -5.37
N LEU A 174 -23.85 -14.14 -5.91
CA LEU A 174 -24.59 -14.66 -7.07
C LEU A 174 -23.71 -14.75 -8.33
N LEU A 175 -22.86 -13.75 -8.55
CA LEU A 175 -21.87 -13.76 -9.63
C LEU A 175 -20.81 -14.86 -9.42
N ALA A 176 -20.35 -15.11 -8.19
CA ALA A 176 -19.46 -16.24 -7.89
C ALA A 176 -20.12 -17.56 -8.26
N ARG A 177 -21.36 -17.77 -7.81
CA ARG A 177 -22.10 -18.99 -8.12
C ARG A 177 -22.31 -19.20 -9.63
N LEU A 178 -22.50 -18.14 -10.42
CA LEU A 178 -22.54 -18.25 -11.89
C LEU A 178 -21.19 -18.66 -12.48
N VAL A 179 -20.07 -18.07 -12.03
CA VAL A 179 -18.71 -18.47 -12.45
C VAL A 179 -18.43 -19.93 -12.10
N GLU A 180 -18.76 -20.33 -10.87
CA GLU A 180 -18.54 -21.67 -10.35
C GLU A 180 -19.34 -22.71 -11.14
N SER A 181 -20.62 -22.46 -11.41
CA SER A 181 -21.46 -23.31 -12.27
C SER A 181 -21.24 -23.11 -13.78
N ARG A 182 -20.22 -22.34 -14.20
CA ARG A 182 -19.87 -22.02 -15.61
C ARG A 182 -20.97 -21.33 -16.45
N GLN A 183 -21.93 -20.68 -15.82
CA GLN A 183 -23.09 -20.09 -16.51
C GLN A 183 -22.86 -18.63 -16.94
N ALA A 184 -23.38 -18.29 -18.12
CA ALA A 184 -23.47 -16.93 -18.66
C ALA A 184 -22.18 -16.08 -18.53
N PRO A 185 -21.01 -16.54 -19.02
CA PRO A 185 -19.73 -15.85 -18.82
C PRO A 185 -19.69 -14.42 -19.36
N GLY A 186 -20.36 -14.13 -20.48
CA GLY A 186 -20.48 -12.77 -21.02
C GLY A 186 -21.29 -11.82 -20.11
N LEU A 187 -22.36 -12.31 -19.51
CA LEU A 187 -23.17 -11.58 -18.53
C LEU A 187 -22.36 -11.28 -17.27
N VAL A 188 -21.67 -12.29 -16.73
CA VAL A 188 -20.79 -12.14 -15.58
C VAL A 188 -19.74 -11.08 -15.86
N THR A 189 -19.07 -11.12 -17.01
CA THR A 189 -18.08 -10.10 -17.41
C THR A 189 -18.70 -8.71 -17.53
N LYS A 190 -19.89 -8.55 -18.13
CA LYS A 190 -20.59 -7.25 -18.23
C LYS A 190 -20.92 -6.66 -16.85
N ILE A 191 -21.32 -7.47 -15.87
CA ILE A 191 -21.61 -6.99 -14.51
C ILE A 191 -20.30 -6.75 -13.74
N ARG A 192 -19.28 -7.61 -13.90
CA ARG A 192 -17.98 -7.49 -13.23
C ARG A 192 -17.17 -6.27 -13.66
N SER A 193 -17.30 -5.80 -14.90
CA SER A 193 -16.68 -4.52 -15.30
C SER A 193 -17.33 -3.32 -14.62
N ALA A 194 -18.60 -3.42 -14.23
CA ALA A 194 -19.30 -2.37 -13.48
C ALA A 194 -19.05 -2.42 -11.96
N VAL A 195 -19.08 -3.60 -11.33
CA VAL A 195 -18.95 -3.76 -9.85
C VAL A 195 -17.58 -4.28 -9.39
N GLY A 196 -16.60 -4.26 -10.29
CA GLY A 196 -15.23 -4.74 -10.10
C GLY A 196 -14.16 -3.70 -10.41
N ARG A 197 -14.47 -2.41 -10.27
CA ARG A 197 -13.50 -1.30 -10.42
C ARG A 197 -12.49 -1.31 -9.26
N PRO A 198 -11.29 -0.72 -9.40
CA PRO A 198 -10.32 -0.62 -8.30
C PRO A 198 -10.94 0.07 -7.08
N ASN A 199 -10.64 -0.41 -5.87
CA ASN A 199 -11.16 0.13 -4.60
C ASN A 199 -10.08 0.84 -3.75
N LEU A 200 -8.89 1.04 -4.31
CA LEU A 200 -7.81 1.87 -3.78
C LEU A 200 -7.16 2.71 -4.90
N TYR A 201 -7.08 4.02 -4.68
CA TYR A 201 -6.35 4.99 -5.50
C TYR A 201 -5.52 5.85 -4.54
N MET A 202 -4.20 5.65 -4.46
CA MET A 202 -3.30 6.50 -3.66
C MET A 202 -2.90 7.76 -4.45
N SER A 203 -2.01 8.63 -4.00
CA SER A 203 -1.39 9.74 -4.76
C SER A 203 -0.29 10.37 -3.89
N VAL A 204 0.79 10.86 -4.49
CA VAL A 204 2.00 11.41 -3.85
C VAL A 204 2.78 12.14 -4.92
N ASP A 205 2.98 13.41 -4.63
CA ASP A 205 3.80 14.38 -5.34
C ASP A 205 5.30 14.08 -5.17
N GLU A 206 6.08 14.35 -6.21
CA GLU A 206 7.53 14.16 -6.23
C GLU A 206 8.22 14.83 -5.03
N SER A 207 7.79 16.04 -4.65
CA SER A 207 8.43 16.83 -3.58
C SER A 207 8.24 16.28 -2.16
N LEU A 208 7.46 15.19 -2.00
CA LEU A 208 7.45 14.38 -0.79
C LEU A 208 8.63 13.40 -0.76
N LEU A 209 8.89 12.69 -1.86
CA LEU A 209 10.01 11.72 -1.93
C LEU A 209 11.35 12.42 -2.14
N SER A 210 11.39 13.47 -2.97
CA SER A 210 12.58 14.28 -3.21
C SER A 210 13.12 14.88 -1.90
N SER A 211 12.26 15.24 -0.94
CA SER A 211 12.66 15.77 0.37
C SER A 211 13.56 14.85 1.20
N ALA A 212 13.57 13.55 0.92
CA ALA A 212 14.41 12.55 1.58
C ALA A 212 15.73 12.26 0.83
N VAL A 213 15.88 12.77 -0.40
CA VAL A 213 16.96 12.44 -1.34
C VAL A 213 17.76 13.66 -1.76
N ASP A 214 17.07 14.77 -2.04
CA ASP A 214 17.61 16.02 -2.57
C ASP A 214 18.61 16.63 -1.60
N ARG A 215 19.88 16.68 -2.00
CA ARG A 215 20.97 17.15 -1.15
C ARG A 215 22.09 17.80 -1.94
N VAL A 216 22.59 18.91 -1.40
CA VAL A 216 23.85 19.50 -1.86
C VAL A 216 25.00 18.57 -1.43
N VAL A 217 25.89 18.28 -2.38
CA VAL A 217 27.15 17.60 -2.14
C VAL A 217 28.24 18.65 -2.20
N ASP A 218 28.98 18.83 -1.11
CA ASP A 218 30.22 19.59 -1.11
C ASP A 218 31.32 18.79 -0.41
N ARG A 219 32.38 18.43 -1.15
CA ARG A 219 33.42 17.48 -0.71
C ARG A 219 34.78 17.88 -1.28
N THR A 220 35.77 18.08 -0.41
CA THR A 220 37.19 18.21 -0.81
C THR A 220 37.91 16.88 -0.67
N SER A 221 38.51 16.39 -1.75
CA SER A 221 39.22 15.11 -1.83
C SER A 221 40.64 15.26 -2.38
N PRO A 222 41.61 14.45 -1.96
CA PRO A 222 42.97 14.47 -2.51
C PRO A 222 43.00 13.90 -3.94
N VAL A 223 43.65 14.60 -4.86
CA VAL A 223 44.02 14.06 -6.18
C VAL A 223 45.36 13.36 -6.04
N ASN A 224 45.43 12.07 -6.35
CA ASN A 224 46.66 11.29 -6.38
C ASN A 224 46.54 10.21 -7.46
N GLU A 225 47.14 10.45 -8.63
CA GLU A 225 47.03 9.56 -9.79
C GLU A 225 48.30 9.58 -10.66
N VAL A 226 48.34 8.75 -11.72
CA VAL A 226 49.47 8.71 -12.67
C VAL A 226 48.94 8.94 -14.08
N VAL A 227 49.22 10.10 -14.68
CA VAL A 227 48.79 10.47 -16.04
C VAL A 227 50.00 10.39 -16.97
N LEU A 228 49.88 9.66 -18.09
CA LEU A 228 50.96 9.46 -19.08
C LEU A 228 52.32 9.08 -18.43
N GLY A 229 52.29 8.15 -17.47
CA GLY A 229 53.47 7.70 -16.72
C GLY A 229 54.12 8.80 -15.86
N THR A 230 53.32 9.75 -15.35
CA THR A 230 53.78 10.87 -14.53
C THR A 230 52.85 11.02 -13.32
N PRO A 231 53.35 10.96 -12.07
CA PRO A 231 52.51 11.20 -10.89
C PRO A 231 51.95 12.63 -10.88
N VAL A 232 50.65 12.73 -10.63
CA VAL A 232 49.88 13.97 -10.44
C VAL A 232 49.34 13.95 -9.02
N ARG A 233 49.62 15.00 -8.24
CA ARG A 233 49.13 15.17 -6.87
C ARG A 233 48.48 16.53 -6.68
N GLY A 234 47.46 16.62 -5.84
CA GLY A 234 46.69 17.84 -5.66
C GLY A 234 45.49 17.67 -4.73
N THR A 235 44.57 18.63 -4.81
CA THR A 235 43.27 18.62 -4.12
C THR A 235 42.17 18.98 -5.11
N GLY A 236 41.02 18.33 -5.00
CA GLY A 236 39.83 18.57 -5.82
C GLY A 236 38.63 18.90 -4.95
N HIS A 237 37.96 20.01 -5.23
CA HIS A 237 36.73 20.45 -4.57
C HIS A 237 35.54 20.08 -5.46
N THR A 238 34.73 19.09 -5.07
CA THR A 238 33.51 18.71 -5.77
C THR A 238 32.31 19.36 -5.11
N SER A 239 31.61 20.22 -5.84
CA SER A 239 30.37 20.86 -5.40
C SER A 239 29.26 20.59 -6.40
N GLY A 240 28.07 20.21 -5.93
CA GLY A 240 26.95 19.79 -6.80
C GLY A 240 25.71 19.36 -6.02
N THR A 241 24.78 18.68 -6.70
CA THR A 241 23.52 18.19 -6.13
C THR A 241 23.25 16.74 -6.51
N VAL A 242 22.64 16.00 -5.58
CA VAL A 242 21.86 14.79 -5.88
C VAL A 242 20.38 15.17 -5.77
N PHE A 243 19.55 14.67 -6.67
CA PHE A 243 18.09 14.87 -6.67
C PHE A 243 17.34 13.65 -7.23
N LEU A 244 16.03 13.59 -7.00
CA LEU A 244 15.13 12.54 -7.50
C LEU A 244 14.10 13.12 -8.47
N ASP A 245 14.03 12.55 -9.68
CA ASP A 245 13.01 12.85 -10.70
C ASP A 245 12.04 11.66 -10.88
N PHE A 246 10.78 11.92 -11.23
CA PHE A 246 9.84 10.94 -11.78
C PHE A 246 9.89 10.93 -13.31
N LEU A 247 9.85 9.72 -13.91
CA LEU A 247 9.86 9.55 -15.37
C LEU A 247 8.51 8.96 -15.85
N PRO A 248 7.80 9.59 -16.80
CA PRO A 248 6.50 9.13 -17.27
C PRO A 248 6.48 7.67 -17.74
N SER A 249 5.55 6.89 -17.19
CA SER A 249 5.39 5.47 -17.51
C SER A 249 3.97 5.02 -17.23
N SER A 250 3.44 4.13 -18.08
CA SER A 250 2.06 3.60 -18.01
C SER A 250 1.97 2.15 -17.50
N GLN A 251 3.11 1.52 -17.22
CA GLN A 251 3.21 0.07 -16.99
C GLN A 251 3.77 -0.29 -15.61
N ARG A 252 4.70 0.53 -15.10
CA ARG A 252 5.41 0.39 -13.83
C ARG A 252 5.88 1.76 -13.37
N ALA A 253 6.12 1.97 -12.08
CA ALA A 253 6.78 3.16 -11.60
C ALA A 253 8.21 3.26 -12.14
N VAL A 254 8.64 4.49 -12.43
CA VAL A 254 10.01 4.81 -12.82
C VAL A 254 10.44 6.11 -12.14
N THR A 255 11.44 6.03 -11.27
CA THR A 255 12.12 7.20 -10.71
C THR A 255 13.56 7.22 -11.21
N GLN A 256 14.19 8.38 -11.22
CA GLN A 256 15.60 8.55 -11.56
C GLN A 256 16.31 9.27 -10.43
N LEU A 257 17.36 8.66 -9.90
CA LEU A 257 18.34 9.37 -9.07
C LEU A 257 19.33 10.04 -10.01
N SER A 258 19.46 11.36 -9.88
CA SER A 258 20.28 12.22 -10.73
C SER A 258 21.34 12.92 -9.86
N PHE A 259 22.59 12.94 -10.32
CA PHE A 259 23.71 13.66 -9.71
C PHE A 259 24.35 14.58 -10.75
N GLN A 260 24.54 15.85 -10.40
CA GLN A 260 25.20 16.85 -11.23
C GLN A 260 26.19 17.63 -10.37
N ALA A 261 27.46 17.71 -10.78
CA ALA A 261 28.49 18.37 -9.99
C ALA A 261 29.63 18.95 -10.83
N THR A 262 30.35 19.89 -10.23
CA THR A 262 31.57 20.48 -10.76
C THR A 262 32.72 20.17 -9.79
N ASN A 263 33.82 19.62 -10.32
CA ASN A 263 35.06 19.44 -9.59
C ASN A 263 36.12 20.46 -10.03
N LEU A 264 36.63 21.24 -9.07
CA LEU A 264 37.75 22.17 -9.24
C LEU A 264 39.02 21.56 -8.63
N ALA A 265 39.96 21.15 -9.49
CA ALA A 265 41.16 20.42 -9.10
C ALA A 265 42.44 21.27 -9.24
N ASN A 266 43.11 21.54 -8.12
CA ASN A 266 44.44 22.14 -8.09
C ASN A 266 45.51 21.05 -8.06
N THR A 267 46.29 20.92 -9.13
CA THR A 267 47.17 19.76 -9.38
C THR A 267 48.61 20.15 -9.70
N ARG A 268 49.53 19.24 -9.36
CA ARG A 268 50.98 19.37 -9.55
C ARG A 268 51.57 18.05 -10.01
N SER A 269 52.38 18.08 -11.07
CA SER A 269 53.12 16.91 -11.57
C SER A 269 54.59 17.26 -11.79
N THR A 270 55.50 16.31 -11.61
CA THR A 270 56.96 16.52 -11.77
C THR A 270 57.57 15.42 -12.61
N LYS A 271 58.40 15.79 -13.59
CA LYS A 271 59.13 14.86 -14.46
C LYS A 271 60.53 15.43 -14.76
N GLY A 272 61.56 14.77 -14.23
CA GLY A 272 62.94 15.28 -14.29
C GLY A 272 63.04 16.68 -13.64
N PRO A 273 63.69 17.67 -14.29
CA PRO A 273 63.83 19.02 -13.73
C PRO A 273 62.58 19.89 -13.87
N VAL A 274 61.48 19.39 -14.47
CA VAL A 274 60.28 20.20 -14.76
C VAL A 274 59.14 19.80 -13.81
N THR A 275 58.52 20.82 -13.19
CA THR A 275 57.28 20.69 -12.42
C THR A 275 56.19 21.54 -13.07
N VAL A 276 55.06 20.91 -13.39
CA VAL A 276 53.87 21.56 -13.96
C VAL A 276 52.83 21.72 -12.86
N CYS A 277 52.24 22.92 -12.77
CA CYS A 277 51.06 23.21 -11.96
C CYS A 277 49.88 23.48 -12.88
N SER A 278 48.71 22.93 -12.56
CA SER A 278 47.53 22.98 -13.42
C SER A 278 46.23 23.01 -12.61
N GLU A 279 45.31 23.85 -13.04
CA GLU A 279 43.89 23.80 -12.67
C GLU A 279 43.17 22.83 -13.62
N GLY A 280 42.26 22.03 -13.06
CA GLY A 280 41.29 21.24 -13.81
C GLY A 280 39.88 21.66 -13.40
N LEU A 281 39.02 21.91 -14.39
CA LEU A 281 37.58 22.01 -14.25
C LEU A 281 37.00 20.72 -14.82
N THR A 282 36.30 19.93 -14.02
CA THR A 282 35.59 18.73 -14.50
C THR A 282 34.11 18.81 -14.16
N GLU A 283 33.27 18.87 -15.18
CA GLU A 283 31.83 18.65 -15.06
C GLU A 283 31.59 17.14 -14.91
N LEU A 284 30.67 16.76 -14.03
CA LEU A 284 30.37 15.38 -13.65
C LEU A 284 28.86 15.17 -13.65
N SER A 285 28.40 14.03 -14.16
CA SER A 285 27.05 13.57 -13.87
C SER A 285 26.97 12.05 -13.68
N ALA A 286 25.97 11.64 -12.90
CA ALA A 286 25.52 10.25 -12.83
C ALA A 286 23.99 10.21 -12.84
N GLN A 287 23.43 9.14 -13.39
CA GLN A 287 22.01 8.85 -13.33
C GLN A 287 21.78 7.35 -13.13
N LYS A 288 20.78 7.00 -12.33
CA LYS A 288 20.36 5.61 -12.09
C LYS A 288 18.84 5.54 -12.00
N ARG A 289 18.23 4.70 -12.83
CA ARG A 289 16.77 4.54 -12.89
C ARG A 289 16.33 3.40 -11.99
N ILE A 290 15.34 3.66 -11.16
CA ILE A 290 14.72 2.70 -10.24
C ILE A 290 13.32 2.41 -10.76
N TYR A 291 12.95 1.13 -10.74
CA TYR A 291 11.66 0.63 -11.19
C TYR A 291 10.93 -0.06 -10.06
N ILE A 292 9.61 0.15 -9.99
CA ILE A 292 8.72 -0.53 -9.06
C ILE A 292 7.48 -1.00 -9.82
N ASP A 293 7.15 -2.28 -9.73
CA ASP A 293 5.94 -2.88 -10.28
C ASP A 293 5.17 -3.64 -9.19
N ASP A 294 4.18 -4.47 -9.54
CA ASP A 294 3.48 -5.31 -8.57
C ASP A 294 4.26 -6.59 -8.19
N GLU A 295 5.54 -6.71 -8.56
CA GLU A 295 6.41 -7.84 -8.29
C GLU A 295 7.62 -7.51 -7.41
N ARG A 296 8.28 -6.35 -7.60
CA ARG A 296 9.60 -6.04 -7.00
C ARG A 296 10.02 -4.56 -7.14
N VAL A 297 11.09 -4.17 -6.42
CA VAL A 297 11.96 -3.01 -6.75
C VAL A 297 13.23 -3.52 -7.43
N TRP A 298 13.71 -2.81 -8.46
CA TRP A 298 15.06 -2.99 -9.02
C TRP A 298 15.55 -1.69 -9.66
N ALA A 299 16.79 -1.67 -10.15
CA ALA A 299 17.37 -0.53 -10.86
C ALA A 299 18.16 -0.94 -12.10
N ASP A 300 18.34 0.00 -13.02
CA ASP A 300 19.35 -0.09 -14.09
C ASP A 300 20.77 0.15 -13.49
N PRO A 301 21.84 -0.29 -14.18
CA PRO A 301 23.21 0.10 -13.83
C PRO A 301 23.41 1.61 -13.93
N THR A 302 24.24 2.19 -13.06
CA THR A 302 24.59 3.61 -13.10
C THR A 302 25.23 4.01 -14.45
N ILE A 303 24.64 4.99 -15.12
CA ILE A 303 25.21 5.69 -16.27
C ILE A 303 25.87 6.96 -15.73
N ALA A 304 27.13 7.23 -16.11
CA ALA A 304 27.84 8.44 -15.73
C ALA A 304 28.56 9.07 -16.92
N SER A 305 28.75 10.39 -16.89
CA SER A 305 29.62 11.13 -17.81
C SER A 305 30.55 12.08 -17.04
N ALA A 306 31.60 12.51 -17.72
CA ALA A 306 32.46 13.59 -17.27
C ALA A 306 32.89 14.42 -18.48
N SER A 307 33.28 15.67 -18.26
CA SER A 307 33.85 16.59 -19.24
C SER A 307 34.96 17.36 -18.55
N THR A 308 36.22 17.18 -18.97
CA THR A 308 37.40 17.74 -18.27
C THR A 308 38.12 18.77 -19.12
N GLN A 309 38.23 20.00 -18.60
CA GLN A 309 39.04 21.07 -19.16
C GLN A 309 40.22 21.41 -18.22
N THR A 310 41.41 21.61 -18.79
CA THR A 310 42.64 21.87 -18.04
C THR A 310 43.29 23.20 -18.42
N ARG A 311 43.79 23.92 -17.41
CA ARG A 311 44.53 25.16 -17.55
C ARG A 311 45.91 25.02 -16.91
N LEU A 312 46.95 25.35 -17.67
CA LEU A 312 48.31 25.48 -17.15
C LEU A 312 48.41 26.75 -16.30
N THR A 313 48.72 26.62 -15.01
CA THR A 313 48.89 27.77 -14.10
C THR A 313 50.36 28.12 -13.87
N GLY A 314 51.27 27.15 -13.96
CA GLY A 314 52.70 27.42 -13.79
C GLY A 314 53.64 26.29 -14.24
N ILE A 315 54.89 26.66 -14.54
CA ILE A 315 55.99 25.71 -14.79
C ILE A 315 57.21 26.11 -13.95
N GLY A 316 57.50 25.32 -12.92
CA GLY A 316 58.72 25.37 -12.13
C GLY A 316 59.84 24.55 -12.78
N ILE A 317 61.08 25.03 -12.71
CA ILE A 317 62.25 24.37 -13.34
C ILE A 317 63.42 24.31 -12.37
N LYS A 318 63.74 23.10 -11.89
CA LYS A 318 64.86 22.80 -10.99
C LYS A 318 66.13 22.49 -11.79
N SER A 319 66.61 23.48 -12.55
CA SER A 319 67.88 23.43 -13.29
C SER A 319 68.72 24.68 -13.00
N ARG A 320 70.06 24.53 -12.97
CA ARG A 320 71.00 25.67 -12.87
C ARG A 320 71.13 26.43 -14.20
N PHE A 321 71.02 25.72 -15.34
CA PHE A 321 71.20 26.29 -16.69
C PHE A 321 69.96 26.08 -17.58
N GLY A 322 69.86 26.83 -18.68
CA GLY A 322 68.87 26.60 -19.75
C GLY A 322 67.40 26.88 -19.41
N LYS A 323 67.08 27.47 -18.25
CA LYS A 323 65.70 27.61 -17.71
C LYS A 323 64.67 28.08 -18.75
N ASN A 324 64.96 29.11 -19.53
CA ASN A 324 64.00 29.69 -20.49
C ASN A 324 63.75 28.77 -21.71
N PHE A 325 64.77 28.04 -22.18
CA PHE A 325 64.62 27.03 -23.23
C PHE A 325 63.81 25.83 -22.73
N ILE A 326 64.16 25.30 -21.55
CA ILE A 326 63.42 24.20 -20.90
C ILE A 326 61.95 24.59 -20.71
N ARG A 327 61.65 25.84 -20.31
CA ARG A 327 60.26 26.32 -20.18
C ARG A 327 59.52 26.30 -21.51
N ARG A 328 60.11 26.84 -22.58
CA ARG A 328 59.49 26.89 -23.92
C ARG A 328 59.21 25.48 -24.47
N VAL A 329 60.16 24.54 -24.31
CA VAL A 329 59.97 23.14 -24.69
C VAL A 329 58.89 22.47 -23.85
N ALA A 330 58.88 22.68 -22.54
CA ALA A 330 57.85 22.14 -21.64
C ALA A 330 56.44 22.68 -21.98
N SER A 331 56.27 23.99 -22.15
CA SER A 331 54.99 24.60 -22.56
C SER A 331 54.47 24.02 -23.88
N LYS A 332 55.34 23.90 -24.91
CA LYS A 332 54.97 23.31 -26.20
C LYS A 332 54.56 21.84 -26.04
N LYS A 333 55.28 21.06 -25.22
CA LYS A 333 54.99 19.64 -25.01
C LYS A 333 53.73 19.39 -24.18
N VAL A 334 53.46 20.22 -23.17
CA VAL A 334 52.20 20.18 -22.40
C VAL A 334 51.02 20.52 -23.31
N SER A 335 51.11 21.58 -24.12
CA SER A 335 50.07 21.94 -25.10
C SER A 335 49.78 20.81 -26.10
N GLN A 336 50.82 20.15 -26.64
CA GLN A 336 50.67 18.97 -27.50
C GLN A 336 50.07 17.73 -26.81
N LEU A 337 50.18 17.62 -25.49
CA LEU A 337 49.65 16.49 -24.72
C LEU A 337 48.28 16.79 -24.10
N LYS A 338 47.86 18.05 -24.04
CA LYS A 338 46.64 18.51 -23.36
C LYS A 338 45.39 17.66 -23.71
N PRO A 339 45.01 17.43 -24.99
CA PRO A 339 43.84 16.61 -25.30
C PRO A 339 43.94 15.15 -24.84
N LYS A 340 45.15 14.59 -24.73
CA LYS A 340 45.39 13.24 -24.22
C LYS A 340 45.40 13.17 -22.70
N ILE A 341 45.75 14.28 -22.02
CA ILE A 341 45.64 14.43 -20.57
C ILE A 341 44.16 14.52 -20.21
N GLU A 342 43.41 15.37 -20.90
CA GLU A 342 41.97 15.59 -20.69
C GLU A 342 41.17 14.29 -20.88
N ALA A 343 41.30 13.61 -22.03
CA ALA A 343 40.59 12.35 -22.27
C ALA A 343 40.97 11.19 -21.31
N ILE A 344 42.14 11.24 -20.67
CA ILE A 344 42.53 10.28 -19.61
C ILE A 344 41.88 10.65 -18.27
N SER A 345 41.91 11.94 -17.90
CA SER A 345 41.30 12.46 -16.68
C SER A 345 39.77 12.34 -16.71
N GLU A 346 39.14 12.66 -17.83
CA GLU A 346 37.70 12.51 -18.10
C GLU A 346 37.23 11.07 -17.88
N ARG A 347 37.86 10.09 -18.56
CA ARG A 347 37.52 8.67 -18.40
C ARG A 347 37.71 8.17 -16.96
N ARG A 348 38.67 8.71 -16.23
CA ARG A 348 38.90 8.38 -14.80
C ARG A 348 37.86 9.03 -13.89
N ALA A 349 37.48 10.27 -14.15
CA ALA A 349 36.44 10.97 -13.43
C ALA A 349 35.08 10.29 -13.64
N GLN A 350 34.75 9.93 -14.88
CA GLN A 350 33.57 9.15 -15.25
C GLN A 350 33.53 7.81 -14.51
N GLU A 351 34.58 6.99 -14.58
CA GLU A 351 34.60 5.66 -13.94
C GLU A 351 34.66 5.75 -12.41
N ARG A 352 35.24 6.82 -11.84
CA ARG A 352 35.18 7.10 -10.39
C ARG A 352 33.75 7.41 -9.97
N VAL A 353 33.12 8.42 -10.58
CA VAL A 353 31.75 8.83 -10.26
C VAL A 353 30.75 7.69 -10.48
N ARG A 354 30.91 6.90 -11.55
CA ARG A 354 30.10 5.71 -11.78
C ARG A 354 30.19 4.70 -10.63
N ARG A 355 31.39 4.46 -10.09
CA ARG A 355 31.60 3.53 -8.96
C ARG A 355 31.10 4.10 -7.63
N GLU A 356 31.40 5.37 -7.36
CA GLU A 356 31.00 6.03 -6.12
C GLU A 356 29.47 6.14 -6.05
N PHE A 357 28.79 6.55 -7.12
CA PHE A 357 27.33 6.64 -7.18
C PHE A 357 26.65 5.26 -7.20
N GLU A 358 27.22 4.26 -7.88
CA GLU A 358 26.71 2.88 -7.80
C GLU A 358 26.82 2.35 -6.36
N SER A 359 27.94 2.61 -5.67
CA SER A 359 28.18 2.17 -4.30
C SER A 359 27.30 2.91 -3.27
N GLU A 360 27.12 4.22 -3.38
CA GLU A 360 26.24 4.99 -2.49
C GLU A 360 24.75 4.65 -2.69
N THR A 361 24.34 4.09 -3.84
CA THR A 361 22.94 3.77 -4.14
C THR A 361 22.58 2.28 -4.02
N ALA A 362 23.55 1.36 -4.14
CA ALA A 362 23.28 -0.08 -4.18
C ALA A 362 22.66 -0.61 -2.86
N GLU A 363 23.13 -0.14 -1.71
CA GLU A 363 22.62 -0.57 -0.40
C GLU A 363 21.15 -0.16 -0.19
N ALA A 364 20.82 1.11 -0.41
CA ALA A 364 19.46 1.63 -0.25
C ALA A 364 18.45 0.96 -1.21
N ILE A 365 18.83 0.74 -2.48
CA ILE A 365 17.99 0.04 -3.46
C ILE A 365 17.84 -1.45 -3.10
N GLY A 366 18.91 -2.08 -2.59
CA GLY A 366 18.87 -3.45 -2.08
C GLY A 366 17.92 -3.61 -0.90
N GLN A 367 17.99 -2.69 0.07
CA GLN A 367 17.10 -2.66 1.24
C GLN A 367 15.64 -2.44 0.82
N ALA A 368 15.37 -1.48 -0.07
CA ALA A 368 14.03 -1.22 -0.60
C ALA A 368 13.44 -2.45 -1.34
N SER A 369 14.26 -3.20 -2.07
CA SER A 369 13.84 -4.44 -2.74
C SER A 369 13.53 -5.57 -1.75
N GLN A 370 14.36 -5.73 -0.71
CA GLN A 370 14.08 -6.67 0.38
C GLN A 370 12.80 -6.31 1.14
N ASP A 371 12.58 -5.03 1.45
CA ASP A 371 11.40 -4.56 2.17
C ASP A 371 10.11 -4.66 1.33
N TYR A 372 10.17 -4.44 0.01
CA TYR A 372 9.06 -4.75 -0.90
C TYR A 372 8.61 -6.21 -0.73
N GLU A 373 9.53 -7.17 -0.75
CA GLU A 373 9.19 -8.59 -0.65
C GLU A 373 8.82 -9.01 0.79
N HIS A 374 9.59 -8.59 1.79
CA HIS A 374 9.50 -9.09 3.17
C HIS A 374 8.52 -8.32 4.05
N LYS A 375 8.43 -6.99 3.95
CA LYS A 375 7.51 -6.16 4.76
C LYS A 375 6.16 -5.96 4.06
N PHE A 376 6.12 -5.88 2.73
CA PHE A 376 4.88 -5.68 1.95
C PHE A 376 4.30 -6.95 1.31
N ARG A 377 4.99 -7.60 0.34
CA ARG A 377 4.42 -8.73 -0.42
C ARG A 377 4.08 -9.93 0.45
N ARG A 378 5.06 -10.51 1.16
CA ARG A 378 4.86 -11.75 1.93
C ARG A 378 3.78 -11.61 3.00
N PRO A 379 3.75 -10.55 3.83
CA PRO A 379 2.74 -10.42 4.90
C PRO A 379 1.33 -10.17 4.36
N LEU A 380 1.19 -9.57 3.18
CA LEU A 380 -0.10 -9.44 2.49
C LEU A 380 -0.51 -10.75 1.79
N LYS A 381 0.40 -11.46 1.11
CA LYS A 381 0.14 -12.75 0.45
C LYS A 381 -0.28 -13.82 1.47
N ALA A 382 0.44 -13.95 2.59
CA ALA A 382 0.15 -14.91 3.66
C ALA A 382 -1.24 -14.70 4.29
N ARG A 383 -1.69 -13.45 4.40
CA ARG A 383 -3.02 -13.09 4.93
C ARG A 383 -4.14 -13.12 3.88
N GLY A 384 -3.82 -13.41 2.60
CA GLY A 384 -4.79 -13.32 1.49
C GLY A 384 -5.18 -11.89 1.10
N TRP A 385 -4.43 -10.90 1.59
CA TRP A 385 -4.66 -9.46 1.41
C TRP A 385 -3.95 -8.87 0.19
N TYR A 386 -3.04 -9.60 -0.48
CA TYR A 386 -2.38 -9.08 -1.67
C TYR A 386 -3.43 -8.74 -2.75
N PRO A 387 -3.43 -7.53 -3.33
CA PRO A 387 -4.39 -7.14 -4.36
C PRO A 387 -4.39 -8.11 -5.54
N GLU A 388 -5.57 -8.48 -6.08
CA GLU A 388 -5.64 -9.23 -7.35
C GLU A 388 -5.54 -8.31 -8.58
N LEU A 389 -5.45 -7.00 -8.35
CA LEU A 389 -4.87 -6.01 -9.24
C LEU A 389 -4.10 -5.01 -8.37
N LEU A 390 -2.79 -4.95 -8.53
CA LEU A 390 -1.96 -3.82 -8.13
C LEU A 390 -1.29 -3.34 -9.42
N ARG A 391 -1.27 -2.05 -9.71
CA ARG A 391 -0.67 -1.55 -10.97
C ARG A 391 0.07 -0.26 -10.75
N MET A 392 1.36 -0.24 -11.04
CA MET A 392 2.23 0.92 -10.85
C MET A 392 2.52 1.68 -12.17
N SER A 393 2.93 2.95 -12.10
CA SER A 393 3.14 3.90 -13.24
C SER A 393 3.89 5.17 -12.75
N THR A 394 4.02 6.23 -13.55
CA THR A 394 4.53 7.57 -13.12
C THR A 394 4.13 8.66 -14.11
N THR A 395 4.09 9.92 -13.68
CA THR A 395 4.11 11.12 -14.54
C THR A 395 5.45 11.86 -14.38
N ASN A 396 5.50 13.19 -14.57
CA ASN A 396 6.64 14.06 -14.21
C ASN A 396 6.52 14.60 -12.76
N GLU A 397 5.38 14.41 -12.11
CA GLU A 397 5.00 15.13 -10.88
C GLU A 397 4.42 14.17 -9.83
N GLU A 398 3.72 13.12 -10.27
CA GLU A 398 3.01 12.17 -9.41
C GLU A 398 3.34 10.72 -9.80
N LEU A 399 3.70 9.91 -8.81
CA LEU A 399 3.98 8.47 -8.98
C LEU A 399 2.67 7.65 -9.02
N THR A 400 2.71 6.50 -9.71
CA THR A 400 1.60 5.63 -10.19
C THR A 400 1.38 4.26 -9.48
N VAL A 401 0.20 3.87 -8.94
CA VAL A 401 -0.13 2.71 -8.05
C VAL A 401 -1.66 2.65 -7.78
N VAL A 402 -2.41 1.80 -8.49
CA VAL A 402 -3.84 1.55 -8.25
C VAL A 402 -4.08 0.14 -7.72
N GLY A 403 -5.03 -0.03 -6.78
CA GLY A 403 -5.31 -1.30 -6.13
C GLY A 403 -6.76 -1.76 -6.27
N ARG A 404 -6.95 -3.06 -6.51
CA ARG A 404 -8.22 -3.75 -6.28
C ARG A 404 -8.01 -4.97 -5.38
N LYS A 405 -8.81 -5.03 -4.30
CA LYS A 405 -9.00 -6.23 -3.51
C LYS A 405 -10.47 -6.64 -3.45
N ALA A 406 -10.79 -7.75 -4.11
CA ALA A 406 -12.06 -8.46 -3.99
C ALA A 406 -11.89 -9.96 -4.24
N LEU A 407 -12.52 -10.79 -3.41
CA LEU A 407 -12.66 -12.22 -3.68
C LEU A 407 -13.74 -12.49 -4.73
N ARG A 408 -13.79 -13.74 -5.25
CA ARG A 408 -14.79 -14.13 -6.26
C ARG A 408 -16.22 -13.90 -5.80
N ASP A 409 -16.51 -14.10 -4.52
CA ASP A 409 -17.81 -13.90 -3.85
C ASP A 409 -18.07 -12.47 -3.37
N GLN A 410 -17.14 -11.54 -3.62
CA GLN A 410 -17.24 -10.13 -3.22
C GLN A 410 -17.42 -9.20 -4.43
N ILE A 411 -17.59 -7.91 -4.15
CA ILE A 411 -17.56 -6.80 -5.13
C ILE A 411 -16.41 -5.86 -4.79
N ALA A 412 -16.00 -4.99 -5.72
CA ALA A 412 -15.02 -3.94 -5.47
C ALA A 412 -15.71 -2.55 -5.51
N ALA A 413 -15.12 -1.53 -6.11
CA ALA A 413 -15.83 -0.27 -6.36
C ALA A 413 -16.75 -0.39 -7.58
N PHE A 414 -17.77 0.47 -7.64
CA PHE A 414 -18.75 0.50 -8.74
C PHE A 414 -19.02 1.91 -9.31
N THR A 415 -18.39 2.93 -8.74
CA THR A 415 -18.31 4.31 -9.23
C THR A 415 -16.85 4.74 -9.30
N ASP A 416 -16.58 5.82 -10.02
CA ASP A 416 -15.26 6.44 -10.06
C ASP A 416 -15.01 7.27 -8.77
N PRO A 417 -13.78 7.31 -8.25
CA PRO A 417 -13.46 7.97 -7.00
C PRO A 417 -13.68 9.49 -7.06
N PRO A 418 -13.84 10.16 -5.90
CA PRO A 418 -13.67 11.61 -5.81
C PRO A 418 -12.29 12.06 -6.32
N LYS A 419 -12.17 13.36 -6.57
CA LYS A 419 -10.85 13.98 -6.79
C LYS A 419 -10.14 14.15 -5.45
N ALA A 420 -8.82 14.03 -5.47
CA ALA A 420 -8.01 14.63 -4.41
C ALA A 420 -7.99 16.15 -4.61
N ASP A 421 -7.80 16.91 -3.53
CA ASP A 421 -7.66 18.37 -3.61
C ASP A 421 -6.27 18.76 -4.09
N ASN A 422 -6.16 19.88 -4.81
CA ASN A 422 -4.95 20.22 -5.57
C ASN A 422 -3.69 20.40 -4.71
N ASP A 423 -3.85 20.82 -3.45
CA ASP A 423 -2.75 21.09 -2.52
C ASP A 423 -2.26 19.83 -1.77
N THR A 424 -2.81 18.65 -2.08
CA THR A 424 -2.40 17.39 -1.43
C THR A 424 -1.13 16.82 -2.06
N ILE A 425 -0.06 16.70 -1.27
CA ILE A 425 1.20 16.02 -1.67
C ILE A 425 1.20 14.52 -1.38
N LEU A 426 0.14 14.04 -0.69
CA LEU A 426 -0.20 12.64 -0.50
C LEU A 426 -1.73 12.55 -0.47
N SER A 427 -2.34 11.64 -1.22
CA SER A 427 -3.76 11.31 -1.09
C SER A 427 -4.02 9.81 -1.07
N VAL A 428 -5.12 9.41 -0.44
CA VAL A 428 -5.63 8.04 -0.41
C VAL A 428 -7.14 8.10 -0.58
N ARG A 429 -7.61 7.68 -1.74
CA ARG A 429 -9.03 7.49 -2.06
C ARG A 429 -9.34 6.01 -1.96
N VAL A 430 -10.21 5.66 -1.02
CA VAL A 430 -10.54 4.27 -0.66
C VAL A 430 -12.05 4.07 -0.71
N HIS A 431 -12.48 2.96 -1.33
CA HIS A 431 -13.89 2.58 -1.35
C HIS A 431 -14.16 1.55 -0.25
N GLU A 432 -15.30 1.64 0.44
CA GLU A 432 -15.62 0.85 1.65
C GLU A 432 -15.47 -0.66 1.44
N THR A 433 -15.69 -1.16 0.23
CA THR A 433 -15.49 -2.57 -0.11
C THR A 433 -14.05 -3.04 0.05
N LEU A 434 -13.03 -2.18 0.01
CA LEU A 434 -11.66 -2.57 0.36
C LEU A 434 -11.59 -3.04 1.83
N VAL A 435 -12.10 -2.22 2.74
CA VAL A 435 -12.14 -2.49 4.18
C VAL A 435 -13.06 -3.67 4.49
N ASN A 436 -14.25 -3.71 3.88
CA ASN A 436 -15.26 -4.73 4.13
C ASN A 436 -14.82 -6.10 3.57
N ASN A 437 -14.13 -6.13 2.43
CA ASN A 437 -13.55 -7.36 1.87
C ASN A 437 -12.39 -7.87 2.72
N ALA A 438 -11.49 -6.97 3.16
CA ALA A 438 -10.35 -7.31 4.02
C ALA A 438 -10.81 -7.81 5.40
N SER A 439 -11.85 -7.21 5.99
CA SER A 439 -12.41 -7.68 7.26
C SER A 439 -12.96 -9.10 7.13
N GLU A 440 -13.65 -9.43 6.03
CA GLU A 440 -14.21 -10.76 5.80
C GLU A 440 -13.13 -11.81 5.50
N ILE A 441 -12.00 -11.43 4.90
CA ILE A 441 -10.82 -12.32 4.78
C ILE A 441 -10.19 -12.63 6.16
N THR A 442 -10.24 -11.67 7.08
CA THR A 442 -9.42 -11.69 8.31
C THR A 442 -10.18 -12.14 9.56
N LEU A 443 -11.47 -11.83 9.62
CA LEU A 443 -12.29 -11.95 10.83
C LEU A 443 -13.49 -12.90 10.66
N ALA A 444 -13.84 -13.34 9.45
CA ALA A 444 -15.08 -14.11 9.25
C ALA A 444 -15.09 -15.46 10.00
N GLY A 445 -15.84 -15.52 11.11
CA GLY A 445 -15.89 -16.68 12.01
C GLY A 445 -14.73 -16.79 13.01
N ARG A 446 -13.76 -15.87 12.99
CA ARG A 446 -12.60 -15.90 13.90
C ARG A 446 -12.99 -15.61 15.33
N THR A 447 -12.41 -16.35 16.28
CA THR A 447 -12.42 -15.96 17.69
C THR A 447 -11.16 -15.15 17.96
N ILE A 448 -11.33 -13.89 18.33
CA ILE A 448 -10.26 -13.02 18.81
C ILE A 448 -10.38 -12.94 20.33
N THR A 449 -9.31 -13.28 21.05
CA THR A 449 -9.26 -13.21 22.51
C THR A 449 -8.50 -11.95 22.96
N GLN A 450 -8.57 -11.64 24.26
CA GLN A 450 -7.81 -10.54 24.85
C GLN A 450 -6.30 -10.72 24.65
N GLU A 451 -5.79 -11.93 24.90
CA GLU A 451 -4.35 -12.24 24.87
C GLU A 451 -3.77 -12.04 23.47
N PHE A 452 -4.50 -12.46 22.43
CA PHE A 452 -4.12 -12.21 21.03
C PHE A 452 -4.08 -10.71 20.68
N VAL A 453 -4.98 -9.90 21.25
CA VAL A 453 -4.96 -8.43 21.04
C VAL A 453 -3.78 -7.79 21.76
N GLU A 454 -3.41 -8.28 22.94
CA GLU A 454 -2.21 -7.84 23.66
C GLU A 454 -0.92 -8.21 22.93
N GLU A 455 -0.82 -9.43 22.43
CA GLU A 455 0.30 -9.92 21.61
C GLU A 455 0.45 -9.11 20.31
N GLN A 456 -0.63 -8.96 19.53
CA GLN A 456 -0.63 -8.22 18.26
C GLN A 456 -0.37 -6.70 18.39
N LEU A 457 -0.38 -6.14 19.60
CA LEU A 457 0.00 -4.76 19.86
C LEU A 457 1.47 -4.66 20.31
N LYS A 458 1.94 -5.60 21.15
CA LYS A 458 3.37 -5.76 21.50
C LYS A 458 4.24 -6.01 20.26
N GLU A 459 3.79 -6.83 19.30
CA GLU A 459 4.46 -7.09 18.01
C GLU A 459 4.62 -5.86 17.09
N ARG A 460 4.05 -4.70 17.45
CA ARG A 460 3.95 -3.52 16.57
C ARG A 460 4.44 -2.23 17.21
N ASP A 461 5.17 -2.35 18.32
CA ASP A 461 5.62 -1.23 19.17
C ASP A 461 4.48 -0.26 19.55
N GLY A 462 3.25 -0.80 19.63
CA GLY A 462 2.03 -0.02 19.83
C GLY A 462 1.52 -0.14 21.26
N GLU A 463 1.46 0.97 21.98
CA GLU A 463 0.81 1.02 23.29
C GLU A 463 -0.64 0.56 23.22
N LEU A 464 -1.03 -0.29 24.17
CA LEU A 464 -2.38 -0.82 24.26
C LEU A 464 -3.30 0.27 24.84
N PRO A 465 -4.31 0.77 24.10
CA PRO A 465 -5.13 1.86 24.59
C PRO A 465 -5.86 1.50 25.89
N GLU A 466 -6.04 2.45 26.82
CA GLU A 466 -6.83 2.29 28.06
C GLU A 466 -8.29 1.82 27.85
N SER A 467 -8.75 1.84 26.59
CA SER A 467 -10.05 1.36 26.13
C SER A 467 -10.09 -0.14 25.83
N LEU A 468 -8.94 -0.78 25.66
CA LEU A 468 -8.77 -2.20 25.38
C LEU A 468 -8.10 -2.96 26.54
N THR A 469 -7.34 -2.28 27.41
CA THR A 469 -6.89 -2.87 28.68
C THR A 469 -8.10 -3.31 29.49
N SER A 470 -8.07 -4.55 29.97
CA SER A 470 -8.88 -4.96 31.12
C SER A 470 -8.24 -4.39 32.39
N ASP A 471 -9.04 -3.83 33.29
CA ASP A 471 -8.60 -3.62 34.68
C ASP A 471 -8.19 -5.01 35.25
N PRO A 472 -7.20 -5.15 36.16
CA PRO A 472 -6.72 -6.48 36.60
C PRO A 472 -7.81 -7.42 37.13
N ASP A 473 -8.88 -6.88 37.71
CA ASP A 473 -10.02 -7.62 38.25
C ASP A 473 -11.08 -8.00 37.19
N GLN A 474 -10.91 -7.60 35.92
CA GLN A 474 -11.83 -7.97 34.84
C GLN A 474 -11.41 -9.30 34.17
N PRO A 475 -12.29 -10.31 34.10
CA PRO A 475 -11.94 -11.60 33.53
C PRO A 475 -11.75 -11.51 32.00
N PRO A 476 -10.89 -12.38 31.43
CA PRO A 476 -10.52 -12.34 30.01
C PRO A 476 -11.74 -12.52 29.11
N TRP A 477 -11.68 -11.89 27.94
CA TRP A 477 -12.79 -11.82 26.99
C TRP A 477 -12.41 -12.35 25.61
N SER A 478 -13.42 -12.78 24.85
CA SER A 478 -13.26 -13.08 23.43
C SER A 478 -14.48 -12.67 22.62
N ILE A 479 -14.27 -12.46 21.32
CA ILE A 479 -15.30 -12.19 20.32
C ILE A 479 -15.13 -13.21 19.20
N THR A 480 -16.08 -14.14 19.05
CA THR A 480 -16.22 -14.91 17.81
C THR A 480 -17.01 -14.06 16.83
N PHE A 481 -16.34 -13.54 15.79
CA PHE A 481 -16.94 -12.68 14.77
C PHE A 481 -17.93 -13.46 13.87
N ALA A 482 -18.83 -12.75 13.19
CA ALA A 482 -19.78 -13.34 12.25
C ALA A 482 -19.10 -13.94 11.00
N LYS A 483 -19.59 -15.08 10.48
CA LYS A 483 -19.05 -15.73 9.25
C LYS A 483 -19.29 -14.95 7.94
N ARG A 484 -19.97 -13.80 7.97
CA ARG A 484 -20.14 -12.85 6.85
C ARG A 484 -20.19 -11.43 7.39
N LYS A 485 -19.64 -10.46 6.64
CA LYS A 485 -19.62 -9.03 7.02
C LYS A 485 -19.25 -8.79 8.52
N PRO A 486 -18.11 -9.34 9.01
CA PRO A 486 -17.74 -9.30 10.44
C PRO A 486 -17.46 -7.88 10.94
N VAL A 487 -16.91 -7.02 10.07
CA VAL A 487 -16.81 -5.57 10.26
C VAL A 487 -17.19 -4.89 8.95
N GLU A 488 -18.03 -3.86 9.01
CA GLU A 488 -18.33 -3.00 7.87
C GLU A 488 -18.11 -1.53 8.23
N ILE A 489 -17.43 -0.80 7.35
CA ILE A 489 -17.63 0.64 7.22
C ILE A 489 -18.69 0.86 6.12
N ASN A 490 -19.62 1.79 6.34
CA ASN A 490 -20.56 2.25 5.33
C ASN A 490 -20.47 3.78 5.22
N SER A 491 -20.06 4.27 4.05
CA SER A 491 -19.86 5.68 3.76
C SER A 491 -21.20 6.37 3.42
N LYS A 492 -21.27 7.66 3.75
CA LYS A 492 -22.38 8.59 3.48
C LYS A 492 -21.79 9.95 3.18
N ASP A 493 -22.60 10.81 2.55
CA ASP A 493 -22.20 12.20 2.33
C ASP A 493 -21.86 12.87 3.70
N GLY A 494 -20.60 13.27 3.88
CA GLY A 494 -20.07 13.91 5.09
C GLY A 494 -20.00 13.03 6.36
N SER A 495 -20.24 11.71 6.28
CA SER A 495 -20.29 10.85 7.46
C SER A 495 -20.02 9.37 7.15
N PHE A 496 -19.70 8.56 8.15
CA PHE A 496 -19.62 7.10 8.00
C PHE A 496 -20.16 6.36 9.21
N LYS A 497 -20.64 5.13 8.98
CA LYS A 497 -21.05 4.19 10.04
C LYS A 497 -20.06 3.03 10.10
N LEU A 498 -19.53 2.72 11.27
CA LEU A 498 -18.78 1.50 11.54
C LEU A 498 -19.70 0.49 12.26
N THR A 499 -19.71 -0.76 11.79
CA THR A 499 -20.45 -1.89 12.39
C THR A 499 -19.51 -3.06 12.62
N ILE A 500 -19.58 -3.69 13.80
CA ILE A 500 -18.85 -4.90 14.19
C ILE A 500 -19.90 -5.95 14.57
N ARG A 501 -19.73 -7.21 14.12
CA ARG A 501 -20.69 -8.29 14.36
C ARG A 501 -20.05 -9.49 15.03
N GLY A 502 -20.39 -9.72 16.30
CA GLY A 502 -20.04 -10.92 17.03
C GLY A 502 -21.16 -11.96 16.92
N SER A 503 -20.81 -13.19 16.56
CA SER A 503 -21.70 -14.36 16.65
C SER A 503 -21.74 -14.99 18.06
N ARG A 504 -20.71 -14.75 18.87
CA ARG A 504 -20.61 -15.15 20.28
C ARG A 504 -19.59 -14.27 21.00
N TYR A 505 -19.80 -14.03 22.29
CA TYR A 505 -18.86 -13.31 23.17
C TYR A 505 -18.56 -14.14 24.42
N THR A 506 -17.38 -13.99 25.03
CA THR A 506 -17.09 -14.54 26.37
C THR A 506 -16.55 -13.48 27.32
N SER A 507 -16.72 -13.68 28.63
CA SER A 507 -16.10 -12.88 29.70
C SER A 507 -15.97 -13.74 30.96
N GLY A 508 -14.76 -14.28 31.16
CA GLY A 508 -14.53 -15.49 31.95
C GLY A 508 -15.29 -16.68 31.36
N ASP A 509 -15.73 -17.60 32.22
CA ASP A 509 -16.48 -18.82 31.85
C ASP A 509 -17.87 -18.53 31.25
N ARG A 510 -18.33 -17.28 31.31
CA ARG A 510 -19.64 -16.86 30.79
C ARG A 510 -19.58 -16.65 29.29
N SER A 511 -20.32 -17.46 28.54
CA SER A 511 -20.62 -17.27 27.12
C SER A 511 -21.93 -16.49 26.93
N PHE A 512 -21.95 -15.58 25.95
CA PHE A 512 -23.07 -14.69 25.65
C PHE A 512 -23.46 -14.78 24.16
N PRO A 513 -24.72 -14.47 23.79
CA PRO A 513 -25.22 -14.58 22.42
C PRO A 513 -24.61 -13.55 21.46
N ALA A 514 -24.97 -13.67 20.18
CA ALA A 514 -24.58 -12.76 19.12
C ALA A 514 -25.08 -11.32 19.37
N MET A 515 -24.25 -10.32 19.02
CA MET A 515 -24.58 -8.89 19.05
C MET A 515 -23.91 -8.17 17.88
N ASP A 516 -24.64 -7.24 17.27
CA ASP A 516 -24.12 -6.21 16.38
C ASP A 516 -23.83 -4.94 17.22
N ILE A 517 -22.61 -4.44 17.12
CA ILE A 517 -22.14 -3.18 17.73
C ILE A 517 -21.98 -2.17 16.60
N TRP A 518 -22.49 -0.94 16.73
CA TRP A 518 -22.23 0.10 15.75
C TRP A 518 -22.13 1.51 16.31
N VAL A 519 -21.44 2.35 15.55
CA VAL A 519 -21.21 3.77 15.81
C VAL A 519 -21.26 4.54 14.48
N ALA A 520 -21.71 5.78 14.51
CA ALA A 520 -21.63 6.69 13.38
C ALA A 520 -20.73 7.88 13.73
N TYR A 521 -20.02 8.39 12.74
CA TYR A 521 -19.18 9.59 12.85
C TYR A 521 -19.54 10.57 11.73
N LYS A 522 -19.74 11.84 12.10
CA LYS A 522 -19.74 12.98 11.20
C LYS A 522 -18.31 13.47 11.03
N ILE A 523 -17.96 13.89 9.81
CA ILE A 523 -16.69 14.55 9.54
C ILE A 523 -16.93 16.05 9.62
N GLU A 524 -16.12 16.75 10.42
CA GLU A 524 -16.20 18.19 10.60
C GLU A 524 -14.81 18.82 10.39
N SER A 525 -14.74 19.86 9.55
CA SER A 525 -13.55 20.69 9.37
C SER A 525 -13.71 21.98 10.19
N ALA A 526 -12.76 22.25 11.08
CA ALA A 526 -12.80 23.41 11.98
C ALA A 526 -11.37 23.93 12.25
N ALA A 527 -11.12 25.20 11.90
CA ALA A 527 -9.87 25.92 12.17
C ALA A 527 -8.60 25.10 11.86
N ASP A 528 -8.40 24.80 10.59
CA ASP A 528 -7.25 24.06 10.04
C ASP A 528 -7.05 22.64 10.60
N LYS A 529 -8.09 22.07 11.23
CA LYS A 529 -8.14 20.68 11.69
C LYS A 529 -9.39 19.97 11.18
N ILE A 530 -9.23 18.70 10.84
CA ILE A 530 -10.33 17.77 10.61
C ILE A 530 -10.56 16.96 11.89
N ARG A 531 -11.83 16.81 12.29
CA ARG A 531 -12.24 15.99 13.42
C ARG A 531 -13.39 15.07 13.05
N LEU A 532 -13.47 13.95 13.76
CA LEU A 532 -14.58 13.00 13.68
C LEU A 532 -15.44 13.12 14.95
N VAL A 533 -16.69 13.51 14.79
CA VAL A 533 -17.65 13.65 15.91
C VAL A 533 -18.64 12.50 15.90
N ARG A 534 -18.73 11.78 17.02
CA ARG A 534 -19.58 10.60 17.18
C ARG A 534 -21.06 10.99 17.22
N ASP A 535 -21.83 10.50 16.26
CA ASP A 535 -23.24 10.81 16.10
C ASP A 535 -24.11 9.89 16.98
N GLY A 536 -24.30 10.31 18.24
CA GLY A 536 -25.06 9.59 19.27
C GLY A 536 -24.25 8.52 20.03
N GLU A 537 -24.91 7.78 20.93
CA GLU A 537 -24.26 6.69 21.68
C GLU A 537 -23.84 5.51 20.78
N VAL A 538 -22.85 4.74 21.23
CA VAL A 538 -22.57 3.40 20.69
C VAL A 538 -23.82 2.52 20.84
N GLN A 539 -24.28 1.94 19.75
CA GLN A 539 -25.49 1.11 19.70
C GLN A 539 -25.11 -0.37 19.70
N ILE A 540 -25.73 -1.17 20.56
CA ILE A 540 -25.33 -2.55 20.82
C ILE A 540 -26.57 -3.41 21.02
N TYR A 541 -26.89 -4.26 20.04
CA TYR A 541 -28.13 -5.03 19.99
C TYR A 541 -27.95 -6.39 19.29
N PRO A 542 -28.83 -7.39 19.51
CA PRO A 542 -28.80 -8.66 18.78
C PRO A 542 -28.93 -8.47 17.25
N PRO A 543 -28.38 -9.36 16.42
CA PRO A 543 -28.50 -9.28 14.96
C PRO A 543 -29.96 -9.21 14.49
N GLY A 544 -30.29 -8.17 13.72
CA GLY A 544 -31.65 -7.94 13.22
C GLY A 544 -32.65 -7.33 14.24
N PHE A 545 -32.18 -6.93 15.42
CA PHE A 545 -32.99 -6.20 16.39
C PHE A 545 -33.31 -4.77 15.89
N VAL A 546 -34.52 -4.27 16.19
CA VAL A 546 -34.97 -2.93 15.83
C VAL A 546 -35.16 -2.11 17.12
N PRO A 547 -34.31 -1.11 17.41
CA PRO A 547 -34.48 -0.22 18.56
C PRO A 547 -35.84 0.48 18.52
N GLY A 548 -36.57 0.43 19.64
CA GLY A 548 -37.92 1.00 19.76
C GLY A 548 -39.07 0.10 19.29
N GLY A 549 -38.79 -1.10 18.76
CA GLY A 549 -39.82 -2.09 18.44
C GLY A 549 -40.25 -2.95 19.64
N ASP A 550 -41.24 -3.83 19.44
CA ASP A 550 -41.91 -4.61 20.50
C ASP A 550 -40.99 -5.60 21.24
N LYS A 551 -39.91 -6.04 20.57
CA LYS A 551 -38.95 -7.00 21.13
C LYS A 551 -38.06 -6.32 22.17
N LYS A 552 -38.14 -6.79 23.42
CA LYS A 552 -37.23 -6.41 24.50
C LYS A 552 -35.97 -7.29 24.48
N LEU A 553 -34.86 -6.78 25.01
CA LEU A 553 -33.65 -7.57 25.24
C LEU A 553 -33.85 -8.55 26.40
N SER A 554 -33.27 -9.74 26.29
CA SER A 554 -33.17 -10.68 27.40
C SER A 554 -32.21 -10.18 28.49
N VAL A 555 -32.21 -10.83 29.65
CA VAL A 555 -31.28 -10.55 30.76
C VAL A 555 -29.82 -10.75 30.31
N SER A 556 -29.54 -11.78 29.51
CA SER A 556 -28.19 -12.08 29.00
C SER A 556 -27.70 -11.01 28.02
N GLU A 557 -28.54 -10.62 27.05
CA GLU A 557 -28.22 -9.56 26.08
C GLU A 557 -28.09 -8.19 26.76
N THR A 558 -28.89 -7.91 27.79
CA THR A 558 -28.81 -6.68 28.60
C THR A 558 -27.50 -6.63 29.41
N SER A 559 -27.09 -7.76 29.98
CA SER A 559 -25.81 -7.90 30.70
C SER A 559 -24.62 -7.71 29.76
N LEU A 560 -24.61 -8.42 28.62
CA LEU A 560 -23.57 -8.26 27.60
C LEU A 560 -23.54 -6.83 27.04
N ARG A 561 -24.69 -6.23 26.75
CA ARG A 561 -24.78 -4.83 26.30
C ARG A 561 -24.08 -3.89 27.29
N ARG A 562 -24.29 -4.03 28.59
CA ARG A 562 -23.62 -3.19 29.61
C ARG A 562 -22.10 -3.36 29.59
N ILE A 563 -21.60 -4.59 29.48
CA ILE A 563 -20.16 -4.89 29.39
C ILE A 563 -19.56 -4.26 28.12
N LEU A 564 -20.22 -4.44 26.98
CA LEU A 564 -19.78 -3.90 25.70
C LEU A 564 -19.87 -2.36 25.67
N GLN A 565 -20.88 -1.74 26.30
CA GLN A 565 -21.00 -0.28 26.41
C GLN A 565 -19.80 0.31 27.20
N LYS A 566 -19.40 -0.31 28.33
CA LYS A 566 -18.19 0.13 29.10
C LYS A 566 -16.93 0.06 28.24
N ARG A 567 -16.71 -1.04 27.51
CA ARG A 567 -15.50 -1.23 26.68
C ARG A 567 -15.53 -0.36 25.43
N PHE A 568 -16.52 -0.54 24.56
CA PHE A 568 -16.58 0.17 23.27
C PHE A 568 -16.89 1.67 23.40
N GLY A 569 -17.48 2.13 24.51
CA GLY A 569 -17.60 3.56 24.81
C GLY A 569 -16.25 4.25 25.01
N LYS A 570 -15.26 3.57 25.62
CA LYS A 570 -13.86 4.07 25.67
C LYS A 570 -13.17 3.96 24.30
N VAL A 571 -13.47 2.95 23.48
CA VAL A 571 -12.84 2.74 22.16
C VAL A 571 -13.31 3.79 21.15
N PHE A 572 -14.61 4.05 21.12
CA PHE A 572 -15.25 5.02 20.24
C PHE A 572 -15.41 6.37 20.95
N LYS A 573 -14.29 7.08 21.11
CA LYS A 573 -14.24 8.46 21.64
C LYS A 573 -15.28 9.35 20.94
N GLU A 574 -15.85 10.29 21.71
CA GLU A 574 -16.90 11.18 21.21
C GLU A 574 -16.39 12.16 20.16
N ILE A 575 -15.17 12.67 20.34
CA ILE A 575 -14.44 13.46 19.36
C ILE A 575 -13.10 12.75 19.13
N VAL A 576 -12.71 12.63 17.87
CA VAL A 576 -11.37 12.20 17.45
C VAL A 576 -10.82 13.27 16.53
N ASP A 577 -9.95 14.12 17.06
CA ASP A 577 -9.18 15.06 16.26
C ASP A 577 -8.15 14.27 15.44
N ILE A 578 -8.01 14.64 14.16
CA ILE A 578 -7.03 14.02 13.27
C ILE A 578 -5.72 14.81 13.37
N GLU A 579 -4.74 14.22 14.04
CA GLU A 579 -3.38 14.75 14.02
C GLU A 579 -2.74 14.62 12.64
N PRO A 580 -1.74 15.47 12.32
CA PRO A 580 -0.87 15.29 11.17
C PRO A 580 -0.31 13.88 11.02
N LEU A 581 -0.03 13.47 9.78
CA LEU A 581 0.65 12.22 9.48
C LEU A 581 2.15 12.37 9.71
N GLU A 582 2.65 11.72 10.76
CA GLU A 582 4.09 11.52 10.95
C GLU A 582 4.64 10.56 9.89
N LEU A 583 5.84 10.85 9.39
CA LEU A 583 6.52 10.11 8.34
C LEU A 583 7.72 9.32 8.89
N PRO A 584 7.99 8.11 8.40
CA PRO A 584 9.05 7.25 8.90
C PRO A 584 10.43 7.62 8.33
N ASP A 585 11.47 7.16 9.02
CA ASP A 585 12.84 7.05 8.49
C ASP A 585 13.34 8.32 7.77
N GLN A 586 13.71 8.18 6.48
CA GLN A 586 14.24 9.27 5.66
C GLN A 586 13.16 10.29 5.25
N LEU A 587 11.89 9.87 5.19
CA LEU A 587 10.75 10.75 4.85
C LEU A 587 10.37 11.71 5.99
N ALA A 588 10.86 11.47 7.22
CA ALA A 588 10.73 12.41 8.33
C ALA A 588 11.29 13.81 8.01
N ALA A 589 12.17 13.94 7.01
CA ALA A 589 12.70 15.21 6.50
C ALA A 589 11.62 16.15 5.92
N ALA A 590 10.49 15.63 5.41
CA ALA A 590 9.35 16.45 5.01
C ALA A 590 8.59 17.07 6.20
N GLY A 591 8.79 16.51 7.40
CA GLY A 591 8.01 16.81 8.60
C GLY A 591 6.59 16.21 8.59
N PRO A 592 5.85 16.36 9.70
CA PRO A 592 4.46 15.89 9.79
C PRO A 592 3.54 16.60 8.79
N LEU A 593 2.77 15.83 8.03
CA LEU A 593 1.87 16.34 7.00
C LEU A 593 0.47 16.65 7.57
N PRO A 594 -0.01 17.90 7.58
CA PRO A 594 -1.39 18.21 7.97
C PRO A 594 -2.39 17.52 7.03
N MET A 595 -3.49 17.00 7.59
CA MET A 595 -4.60 16.52 6.77
C MET A 595 -5.39 17.71 6.22
N GLU A 596 -5.51 17.77 4.90
CA GLU A 596 -6.24 18.80 4.17
C GLU A 596 -7.65 18.32 3.77
N GLN A 597 -7.75 17.07 3.31
CA GLN A 597 -8.98 16.48 2.81
C GLN A 597 -9.42 15.28 3.65
N LEU A 598 -10.70 15.25 4.03
CA LEU A 598 -11.41 14.03 4.44
C LEU A 598 -12.86 14.10 3.94
N GLU A 599 -13.13 13.54 2.76
CA GLU A 599 -14.49 13.42 2.21
C GLU A 599 -15.04 12.01 2.47
N ALA A 600 -16.34 11.91 2.73
CA ALA A 600 -17.10 10.65 2.66
C ALA A 600 -18.32 10.84 1.75
N ARG A 601 -18.66 9.82 0.96
CA ARG A 601 -19.75 9.84 -0.04
C ARG A 601 -20.64 8.61 0.04
N LYS A 602 -21.94 8.78 -0.17
CA LYS A 602 -22.96 7.70 -0.16
C LYS A 602 -22.77 6.57 -1.16
N ASP A 603 -21.92 6.76 -2.17
CA ASP A 603 -21.59 5.70 -3.14
C ASP A 603 -20.48 4.76 -2.65
N GLY A 604 -19.91 5.00 -1.46
CA GLY A 604 -18.98 4.10 -0.78
C GLY A 604 -17.54 4.61 -0.75
N TRP A 605 -17.22 5.70 -1.45
CA TRP A 605 -15.89 6.31 -1.41
C TRP A 605 -15.65 7.12 -0.14
N MET A 606 -14.38 7.17 0.25
CA MET A 606 -13.79 8.17 1.12
C MET A 606 -12.55 8.75 0.41
N ALA A 607 -12.39 10.07 0.44
CA ALA A 607 -11.19 10.76 -0.01
C ALA A 607 -10.40 11.20 1.22
N ILE A 608 -9.08 10.99 1.22
CA ILE A 608 -8.19 11.42 2.30
C ILE A 608 -7.00 12.10 1.62
N GLY A 609 -6.58 13.26 2.12
CA GLY A 609 -5.51 14.03 1.52
C GLY A 609 -4.71 14.79 2.56
N TRP A 610 -3.40 14.84 2.38
CA TRP A 610 -2.44 15.53 3.24
C TRP A 610 -1.60 16.49 2.41
N ARG A 611 -1.43 17.71 2.92
CA ARG A 611 -0.64 18.75 2.27
C ARG A 611 0.76 18.86 2.89
N LYS A 612 1.62 19.63 2.25
CA LYS A 612 2.91 20.04 2.84
C LYS A 612 2.62 20.91 4.07
N LYS A 613 3.39 20.71 5.14
CA LYS A 613 3.32 21.61 6.31
C LYS A 613 3.70 23.02 5.89
N ASP A 614 2.91 24.00 6.32
CA ASP A 614 3.22 25.40 6.04
C ASP A 614 4.60 25.75 6.59
N LYS A 615 5.44 26.37 5.76
CA LYS A 615 6.59 27.13 6.27
C LYS A 615 6.00 28.26 7.10
N SER A 616 6.06 28.12 8.42
CA SER A 616 5.53 29.11 9.37
C SER A 616 6.03 30.48 8.95
N SER A 617 5.13 31.37 8.52
CA SER A 617 5.50 32.71 8.10
C SER A 617 6.15 33.38 9.30
N GLY A 618 7.45 33.64 9.16
CA GLY A 618 8.25 34.28 10.18
C GLY A 618 7.78 35.71 10.36
N LYS A 619 6.73 35.90 11.17
CA LYS A 619 6.47 37.18 11.82
C LYS A 619 7.63 37.45 12.74
N VAL A 620 8.69 38.01 12.15
CA VAL A 620 9.60 38.91 12.82
C VAL A 620 8.70 39.90 13.55
N LYS A 621 8.56 39.72 14.85
CA LYS A 621 8.14 40.82 15.71
C LYS A 621 9.30 41.79 15.64
N ASP A 622 9.14 42.86 14.87
CA ASP A 622 9.88 44.09 15.07
C ASP A 622 9.44 44.68 16.42
N SER A 623 9.86 44.02 17.50
CA SER A 623 9.88 44.60 18.82
C SER A 623 10.95 45.69 18.79
N VAL A 624 10.51 46.89 18.44
CA VAL A 624 11.28 48.13 18.61
C VAL A 624 11.51 48.29 20.12
N ALA A 625 12.55 47.62 20.62
CA ALA A 625 13.03 47.77 21.98
C ALA A 625 13.65 49.16 22.09
N GLY A 626 13.01 50.04 22.86
CA GLY A 626 13.45 51.41 23.02
C GLY A 626 14.84 51.47 23.64
N LEU A 627 15.75 52.20 22.99
CA LEU A 627 16.96 52.71 23.63
C LEU A 627 16.57 53.84 24.57
N GLU A 628 16.19 53.49 25.80
CA GLU A 628 16.09 54.47 26.89
C GLU A 628 17.49 54.99 27.22
N VAL A 629 17.78 56.22 26.79
CA VAL A 629 19.00 56.94 27.18
C VAL A 629 18.73 57.60 28.54
N PRO A 630 19.47 57.25 29.61
CA PRO A 630 19.25 57.83 30.93
C PRO A 630 19.68 59.30 30.95
N LEU A 631 18.72 60.18 31.24
CA LEU A 631 18.88 61.64 31.18
C LEU A 631 19.10 62.20 32.58
N GLN A 632 20.33 62.58 32.94
CA GLN A 632 20.59 63.33 34.18
C GLN A 632 21.87 64.19 34.13
N PHE A 633 21.76 65.39 34.73
CA PHE A 633 22.76 66.46 34.88
C PHE A 633 23.22 67.12 33.56
N VAL A 634 22.94 68.40 33.23
CA VAL A 634 22.94 69.71 33.95
C VAL A 634 24.27 70.46 33.79
N GLY A 635 24.18 71.68 33.21
CA GLY A 635 24.94 72.83 33.73
C GLY A 635 25.93 73.53 32.81
N GLN A 636 25.49 74.68 32.27
CA GLN A 636 26.26 75.91 32.00
C GLN A 636 27.39 75.96 30.94
N GLN A 637 27.24 76.98 30.08
CA GLN A 637 28.22 77.73 29.27
C GLN A 637 29.05 76.96 28.24
#